data_AF-A2YQ32-F1
#
_entry.id   AF-A2YQ32-F1
#
_cell.length_a   1.000
_cell.length_b   1.000
_cell.length_c   1.000
_cell.angle_alpha   90.00
_cell.angle_beta   90.00
_cell.angle_gamma   90.00
#
_symmetry.space_group_name_H-M   'P 1'
#
loop_
_entity.id
_entity.type
_entity.pdbx_description
1 polymer ?
#
loop_
_entity_poly.entity_id
_entity_poly.type
_entity_poly.pdbx_seq_one_letter_code
_entity_poly.pdbx_strand_id
1 'polypeptide(L)'
;MASPRPPPASLRSFLDAHFASPEDLASAPALAELLRRECVGLDASLRRLEAQLASVSASWLARSAGARASLRRIRSRGGGFGVEEDDGEETLRSAELPALVQEIHRIDAIRLYAEAALQLEAFVGNLEDATFSIVRQASKLNLSSVFRPASNEMQWKQEKLLQAVDAMRDIELELLRISTNRPQWTNLIMAVDSRVDKTLAILRPKALTDYRALLAALGWPPSLSSPDAANNKYSEIPNPLILMNEANKEKYSQSFLALCALQHAQANREARQCQAKGASASMSDSKYFDKTAACFDNGLWAIDELVQPIASRLEYHFAKWSEQPEFIFALVYKIARDFMGGVDDILQPLIDQARLVGLSAKESWVTGMVKMLLGYIERQIFPVLVTSYQATDDKFEVHSSWMHLNDLMITFDKRMQLLADSGIQKIASISEGLSRSLSVFSIYSEHSDWLHMWAGVELNSAQHKLKSEMEDEINWSYSIKELGLQEITSNFLLSTREDYKAPTISEFVVKTASAMIERGHALPNKGLRIQYNRSSSVQFLNDFFLVLRERCEALQLTNTALEDDSLLKASFAINAARYCEYVLREWDDDIVFLEMGAHRKHVDEGQGQGHKHSAQHPCSFFGDEIAFLAKLGTDYLEQIMSSVLLEFEDLSWDYVQNIGLPNEQIHPVDEVLDEENLGVSPGFVASLEVVRDRTTKLMLHLNSKDFLDLWRSIAEGLDYFIYSSIRWGELTFSDQGVVQLRVDTKALLHIFRPFCLRPEAFFPFISDSLRLLAMRKTDARYLLEVLKNAKENDSCLRQQGLQHVNASQAMKILGSKRSDG
;
A
#
# COMPACT_ATOMS: atom_id res chain seq x y z
N MET A 1 34.06 -26.48 11.01
CA MET A 1 34.87 -26.09 9.83
C MET A 1 34.07 -25.04 9.08
N ALA A 2 34.52 -23.79 9.04
CA ALA A 2 33.78 -22.71 8.39
C ALA A 2 34.03 -22.75 6.88
N SER A 3 32.96 -22.77 6.09
CA SER A 3 33.03 -22.65 4.63
C SER A 3 33.69 -21.31 4.26
N PRO A 4 34.65 -21.28 3.31
CA PRO A 4 35.27 -20.04 2.90
C PRO A 4 34.23 -19.09 2.27
N ARG A 5 34.33 -17.80 2.57
CA ARG A 5 33.43 -16.79 2.00
C ARG A 5 33.51 -16.77 0.47
N PRO A 6 32.38 -16.52 -0.21
CA PRO A 6 32.36 -16.12 -1.62
C PRO A 6 33.49 -15.18 -2.04
N PRO A 7 34.19 -15.44 -3.16
CA PRO A 7 34.97 -14.40 -3.79
C PRO A 7 34.08 -13.21 -4.20
N PRO A 8 34.65 -11.99 -4.33
CA PRO A 8 33.93 -10.79 -4.77
C PRO A 8 33.11 -11.05 -6.04
N ALA A 9 31.96 -10.39 -6.20
CA ALA A 9 31.05 -10.61 -7.33
C ALA A 9 31.73 -10.44 -8.71
N SER A 10 32.69 -9.52 -8.82
CA SER A 10 33.49 -9.32 -10.03
C SER A 10 34.48 -10.45 -10.31
N LEU A 11 35.04 -11.05 -9.25
CA LEU A 11 35.91 -12.21 -9.36
C LEU A 11 35.10 -13.47 -9.68
N ARG A 12 33.89 -13.60 -9.12
CA ARG A 12 32.95 -14.67 -9.46
C ARG A 12 32.51 -14.58 -10.91
N SER A 13 32.03 -13.43 -11.38
CA SER A 13 31.62 -13.27 -12.77
C SER A 13 32.77 -13.53 -13.74
N PHE A 14 34.00 -13.15 -13.39
CA PHE A 14 35.19 -13.44 -14.18
C PHE A 14 35.51 -14.94 -14.21
N LEU A 15 35.49 -15.61 -13.06
CA LEU A 15 35.72 -17.06 -12.97
C LEU A 15 34.62 -17.86 -13.66
N ASP A 16 33.36 -17.48 -13.49
CA ASP A 16 32.20 -18.12 -14.12
C ASP A 16 32.23 -17.92 -15.65
N ALA A 17 32.74 -16.79 -16.14
CA ALA A 17 32.92 -16.54 -17.57
C ALA A 17 34.06 -17.35 -18.20
N HIS A 18 35.08 -17.73 -17.42
CA HIS A 18 36.27 -18.44 -17.92
C HIS A 18 36.33 -19.93 -17.56
N PHE A 19 35.55 -20.38 -16.57
CA PHE A 19 35.51 -21.76 -16.08
C PHE A 19 34.07 -22.25 -15.89
N ALA A 20 33.30 -22.23 -16.97
CA ALA A 20 31.89 -22.65 -16.96
C ALA A 20 31.72 -24.18 -16.87
N SER A 21 32.72 -24.95 -17.30
CA SER A 21 32.73 -26.42 -17.28
C SER A 21 34.03 -26.99 -16.66
N PRO A 22 34.02 -28.25 -16.19
CA PRO A 22 35.22 -28.90 -15.64
C PRO A 22 36.38 -29.06 -16.65
N GLU A 23 36.07 -29.05 -17.95
CA GLU A 23 37.05 -29.18 -19.04
C GLU A 23 37.85 -27.88 -19.24
N ASP A 24 37.26 -26.73 -18.90
CA ASP A 24 37.89 -25.40 -19.01
C ASP A 24 39.05 -25.22 -18.02
N LEU A 25 39.12 -26.02 -16.95
CA LEU A 25 40.24 -26.04 -15.99
C LEU A 25 41.58 -26.35 -16.67
N ALA A 26 41.58 -27.08 -17.79
CA ALA A 26 42.79 -27.35 -18.58
C ALA A 26 43.38 -26.06 -19.20
N SER A 27 42.57 -25.01 -19.38
CA SER A 27 42.98 -23.70 -19.89
C SER A 27 43.51 -22.74 -18.81
N ALA A 28 43.38 -23.10 -17.52
CA ALA A 28 43.78 -22.26 -16.40
C ALA A 28 45.26 -21.82 -16.43
N PRO A 29 46.24 -22.67 -16.82
CA PRO A 29 47.64 -22.23 -16.94
C PRO A 29 47.84 -21.18 -18.05
N ALA A 30 47.09 -21.29 -19.15
CA ALA A 30 47.16 -20.34 -20.26
C ALA A 30 46.53 -18.98 -19.87
N LEU A 31 45.42 -19.00 -19.14
CA LEU A 31 44.79 -17.79 -18.59
C LEU A 31 45.70 -17.10 -17.56
N ALA A 32 46.35 -17.88 -16.68
CA ALA A 32 47.30 -17.34 -15.71
C ALA A 32 48.50 -16.67 -16.38
N GLU A 33 49.02 -17.25 -17.47
CA GLU A 33 50.11 -16.67 -18.25
C GLU A 33 49.67 -15.40 -19.00
N LEU A 34 48.43 -15.37 -19.51
CA LEU A 34 47.85 -14.18 -20.14
C LEU A 34 47.71 -13.04 -19.14
N LEU A 35 47.11 -13.29 -17.97
CA LEU A 35 46.98 -12.30 -16.90
C LEU A 35 48.34 -11.81 -16.41
N ARG A 36 49.34 -12.71 -16.32
CA ARG A 36 50.70 -12.34 -15.96
C ARG A 36 51.34 -11.41 -16.99
N ARG A 37 51.14 -11.67 -18.29
CA ARG A 37 51.60 -10.77 -19.36
C ARG A 37 50.90 -9.43 -19.32
N GLU A 38 49.60 -9.40 -19.07
CA GLU A 38 48.85 -8.15 -18.93
C GLU A 38 49.33 -7.35 -17.73
N CYS A 39 49.58 -7.98 -16.59
CA CYS A 39 50.17 -7.32 -15.41
C CYS A 39 51.55 -6.72 -15.72
N VAL A 40 52.43 -7.47 -16.40
CA VAL A 40 53.75 -6.97 -16.82
C VAL A 40 53.61 -5.82 -17.83
N GLY A 41 52.63 -5.89 -18.73
CA GLY A 41 52.32 -4.82 -19.69
C GLY A 41 51.80 -3.55 -19.01
N LEU A 42 50.93 -3.71 -18.01
CA LEU A 42 50.42 -2.62 -17.18
C LEU A 42 51.53 -1.99 -16.34
N ASP A 43 52.40 -2.78 -15.70
CA ASP A 43 53.57 -2.29 -14.96
C ASP A 43 54.55 -1.53 -15.86
N ALA A 44 54.80 -2.05 -17.06
CA ALA A 44 55.64 -1.36 -18.05
C ALA A 44 54.99 -0.05 -18.53
N SER A 45 53.66 -0.01 -18.64
CA SER A 45 52.90 1.19 -19.00
C SER A 45 52.92 2.21 -17.86
N LEU A 46 52.78 1.77 -16.61
CA LEU A 46 52.89 2.58 -15.40
C LEU A 46 54.28 3.22 -15.31
N ARG A 47 55.36 2.44 -15.46
CA ARG A 47 56.73 2.99 -15.47
C ARG A 47 56.96 3.97 -16.61
N ARG A 48 56.36 3.73 -17.78
CA ARG A 48 56.44 4.65 -18.92
C ARG A 48 55.67 5.94 -18.64
N LEU A 49 54.52 5.85 -18.00
CA LEU A 49 53.73 6.98 -17.51
C LEU A 49 54.49 7.76 -16.43
N GLU A 50 55.14 7.10 -15.47
CA GLU A 50 56.00 7.73 -14.47
C GLU A 50 57.18 8.46 -15.13
N ALA A 51 57.86 7.84 -16.08
CA ALA A 51 58.95 8.46 -16.82
C ALA A 51 58.48 9.65 -17.69
N GLN A 52 57.32 9.52 -18.33
CA GLN A 52 56.68 10.61 -19.06
C GLN A 52 56.25 11.73 -18.13
N LEU A 53 55.67 11.42 -16.97
CA LEU A 53 55.29 12.40 -15.96
C LEU A 53 56.54 13.14 -15.46
N ALA A 54 57.63 12.44 -15.17
CA ALA A 54 58.89 13.04 -14.76
C ALA A 54 59.47 13.97 -15.84
N SER A 55 59.46 13.54 -17.10
CA SER A 55 59.89 14.34 -18.25
C SER A 55 59.03 15.58 -18.48
N VAL A 56 57.70 15.41 -18.44
CA VAL A 56 56.74 16.51 -18.56
C VAL A 56 56.87 17.47 -17.38
N SER A 57 57.12 16.97 -16.18
CA SER A 57 57.37 17.79 -14.98
C SER A 57 58.66 18.60 -15.10
N ALA A 58 59.74 18.00 -15.61
CA ALA A 58 61.00 18.70 -15.86
C ALA A 58 60.85 19.76 -16.97
N SER A 59 60.15 19.43 -18.05
CA SER A 59 59.78 20.37 -19.13
C SER A 59 58.91 21.51 -18.61
N TRP A 60 57.95 21.22 -17.74
CA TRP A 60 57.11 22.22 -17.08
C TRP A 60 57.92 23.11 -16.13
N LEU A 61 58.87 22.57 -15.36
CA LEU A 61 59.75 23.38 -14.52
C LEU A 61 60.61 24.34 -15.37
N ALA A 62 61.13 23.87 -16.51
CA ALA A 62 61.88 24.71 -17.45
C ALA A 62 61.00 25.79 -18.10
N ARG A 63 59.81 25.42 -18.60
CA ARG A 63 58.86 26.34 -19.24
C ARG A 63 58.25 27.33 -18.25
N SER A 64 57.96 26.92 -17.01
CA SER A 64 57.46 27.80 -15.95
C SER A 64 58.52 28.75 -15.42
N ALA A 65 59.80 28.35 -15.42
CA ALA A 65 60.92 29.24 -15.14
C ALA A 65 61.09 30.28 -16.27
N GLY A 66 60.99 29.83 -17.53
CA GLY A 66 60.96 30.70 -18.71
C GLY A 66 59.78 31.68 -18.70
N ALA A 67 58.57 31.22 -18.41
CA ALA A 67 57.37 32.05 -18.28
C ALA A 67 57.47 33.03 -17.11
N ARG A 68 58.04 32.62 -15.95
CA ARG A 68 58.37 33.56 -14.85
C ARG A 68 59.35 34.63 -15.29
N ALA A 69 60.38 34.26 -16.07
CA ALA A 69 61.36 35.20 -16.60
C ALA A 69 60.72 36.17 -17.60
N SER A 70 59.84 35.67 -18.48
CA SER A 70 59.08 36.49 -19.45
C SER A 70 58.06 37.41 -18.77
N LEU A 71 57.31 36.93 -17.77
CA LEU A 71 56.40 37.75 -16.96
C LEU A 71 57.16 38.81 -16.15
N ARG A 72 58.35 38.48 -15.62
CA ARG A 72 59.25 39.49 -15.02
C ARG A 72 59.73 40.50 -16.06
N ARG A 73 59.98 40.07 -17.30
CA ARG A 73 60.42 40.92 -18.42
C ARG A 73 59.30 41.85 -18.91
N ILE A 74 58.06 41.37 -18.96
CA ILE A 74 56.85 42.16 -19.25
C ILE A 74 56.59 43.15 -18.11
N ARG A 75 56.69 42.71 -16.86
CA ARG A 75 56.61 43.60 -15.68
C ARG A 75 57.69 44.67 -15.67
N SER A 76 58.90 44.39 -16.18
CA SER A 76 59.96 45.40 -16.35
C SER A 76 59.80 46.28 -17.59
N ARG A 77 59.08 45.83 -18.62
CA ARG A 77 58.78 46.61 -19.85
C ARG A 77 57.50 47.44 -19.75
N GLY A 78 56.60 47.15 -18.81
CA GLY A 78 55.39 47.95 -18.53
C GLY A 78 55.64 49.30 -17.84
N GLY A 79 56.88 49.80 -17.83
CA GLY A 79 57.27 51.08 -17.19
C GLY A 79 57.82 52.15 -18.14
N GLY A 80 57.82 51.94 -19.45
CA GLY A 80 58.32 52.96 -20.40
C GLY A 80 57.80 52.74 -21.81
N PHE A 81 56.78 53.52 -22.18
CA PHE A 81 56.27 53.62 -23.55
C PHE A 81 57.24 54.42 -24.42
N GLY A 82 57.72 53.79 -25.49
CA GLY A 82 58.29 54.43 -26.67
C GLY A 82 57.69 53.74 -27.89
N VAL A 83 56.97 54.53 -28.68
CA VAL A 83 56.12 54.16 -29.82
C VAL A 83 56.95 53.56 -30.95
N GLU A 84 56.54 52.40 -31.46
CA GLU A 84 56.54 52.09 -32.90
C GLU A 84 55.50 50.98 -33.16
N GLU A 85 54.63 51.24 -34.13
CA GLU A 85 53.51 50.41 -34.58
C GLU A 85 54.06 49.14 -35.26
N ASP A 86 53.66 47.96 -34.77
CA ASP A 86 53.71 46.71 -35.52
C ASP A 86 52.33 46.04 -35.44
N ASP A 87 51.57 46.19 -36.53
CA ASP A 87 50.16 45.80 -36.71
C ASP A 87 49.98 44.28 -36.89
N GLY A 88 50.88 43.48 -36.32
CA GLY A 88 50.89 42.01 -36.37
C GLY A 88 50.84 41.31 -35.00
N GLU A 89 50.94 42.04 -33.88
CA GLU A 89 51.06 41.45 -32.54
C GLU A 89 49.72 41.34 -31.75
N GLU A 90 48.65 42.02 -32.15
CA GLU A 90 47.37 41.99 -31.40
C GLU A 90 46.58 40.68 -31.55
N THR A 91 46.67 40.00 -32.70
CA THR A 91 45.99 38.72 -32.96
C THR A 91 46.67 37.55 -32.22
N LEU A 92 48.00 37.60 -32.02
CA LEU A 92 48.74 36.63 -31.21
C LEU A 92 48.47 36.82 -29.72
N ARG A 93 48.48 38.07 -29.22
CA ARG A 93 48.21 38.37 -27.81
C ARG A 93 46.78 38.04 -27.36
N SER A 94 45.78 38.18 -28.24
CA SER A 94 44.37 37.87 -27.92
C SER A 94 44.04 36.37 -27.92
N ALA A 95 44.80 35.53 -28.65
CA ALA A 95 44.64 34.06 -28.66
C ALA A 95 45.57 33.34 -27.67
N GLU A 96 46.78 33.86 -27.43
CA GLU A 96 47.75 33.27 -26.50
C GLU A 96 47.39 33.51 -25.03
N LEU A 97 46.78 34.65 -24.68
CA LEU A 97 46.41 34.94 -23.29
C LEU A 97 45.29 34.01 -22.78
N PRO A 98 44.19 33.76 -23.53
CA PRO A 98 43.20 32.75 -23.14
C PRO A 98 43.76 31.33 -23.10
N ALA A 99 44.66 30.97 -24.02
CA ALA A 99 45.34 29.66 -24.01
C ALA A 99 46.27 29.51 -22.78
N LEU A 100 47.00 30.56 -22.40
CA LEU A 100 47.82 30.59 -21.19
C LEU A 100 46.94 30.54 -19.93
N VAL A 101 45.81 31.25 -19.92
CA VAL A 101 44.83 31.20 -18.82
C VAL A 101 44.24 29.80 -18.70
N GLN A 102 43.86 29.15 -19.81
CA GLN A 102 43.40 27.75 -19.80
C GLN A 102 44.48 26.79 -19.28
N GLU A 103 45.74 26.98 -19.67
CA GLU A 103 46.85 26.15 -19.20
C GLU A 103 47.15 26.39 -17.72
N ILE A 104 47.04 27.64 -17.22
CA ILE A 104 47.14 27.96 -15.79
C ILE A 104 46.00 27.29 -15.01
N HIS A 105 44.76 27.33 -15.52
CA HIS A 105 43.63 26.64 -14.89
C HIS A 105 43.83 25.12 -14.89
N ARG A 106 44.40 24.55 -15.95
CA ARG A 106 44.75 23.13 -16.02
C ARG A 106 45.83 22.76 -15.00
N ILE A 107 46.88 23.57 -14.89
CA ILE A 107 47.96 23.38 -13.90
C ILE A 107 47.39 23.48 -12.48
N ASP A 108 46.54 24.45 -12.21
CA ASP A 108 45.91 24.63 -10.91
C ASP A 108 44.99 23.45 -10.57
N ALA A 109 44.25 22.93 -11.54
CA ALA A 109 43.44 21.72 -11.37
C ALA A 109 44.29 20.47 -11.06
N ILE A 110 45.44 20.29 -11.72
CA ILE A 110 46.37 19.18 -11.44
C ILE A 110 46.99 19.32 -10.06
N ARG A 111 47.40 20.54 -9.68
CA ARG A 111 47.94 20.83 -8.35
C ARG A 111 46.92 20.46 -7.26
N LEU A 112 45.69 20.96 -7.39
CA LEU A 112 44.62 20.67 -6.44
C LEU A 112 44.30 19.16 -6.37
N TYR A 113 44.36 18.45 -7.50
CA TYR A 113 44.18 17.00 -7.52
C TYR A 113 45.30 16.27 -6.77
N ALA A 114 46.56 16.66 -7.00
CA ALA A 114 47.71 16.07 -6.32
C ALA A 114 47.71 16.36 -4.81
N GLU A 115 47.34 17.59 -4.40
CA GLU A 115 47.19 17.98 -3.00
C GLU A 115 46.11 17.15 -2.31
N ALA A 116 44.92 17.02 -2.93
CA ALA A 116 43.83 16.19 -2.40
C ALA A 116 44.21 14.71 -2.32
N ALA A 117 44.87 14.17 -3.35
CA ALA A 117 45.33 12.78 -3.37
C ALA A 117 46.37 12.51 -2.28
N LEU A 118 47.32 13.42 -2.04
CA LEU A 118 48.31 13.29 -0.98
C LEU A 118 47.68 13.37 0.42
N GLN A 119 46.69 14.25 0.61
CA GLN A 119 45.94 14.34 1.87
C GLN A 119 45.17 13.03 2.15
N LEU A 120 44.47 12.50 1.15
CA LEU A 120 43.76 11.22 1.26
C LEU A 120 44.72 10.04 1.47
N GLU A 121 45.89 10.02 0.82
CA GLU A 121 46.91 9.01 1.04
C GLU A 121 47.38 9.00 2.50
N ALA A 122 47.62 10.18 3.08
CA ALA A 122 48.01 10.30 4.49
C ALA A 122 46.92 9.80 5.44
N PHE A 123 45.65 10.16 5.20
CA PHE A 123 44.55 9.71 6.05
C PHE A 123 44.29 8.20 5.93
N VAL A 124 44.32 7.65 4.71
CA VAL A 124 44.20 6.20 4.49
C VAL A 124 45.38 5.46 5.10
N GLY A 125 46.59 6.00 5.00
CA GLY A 125 47.78 5.46 5.67
C GLY A 125 47.61 5.40 7.19
N ASN A 126 47.09 6.46 7.81
CA ASN A 126 46.80 6.48 9.25
C ASN A 126 45.79 5.39 9.65
N LEU A 127 44.73 5.20 8.85
CA LEU A 127 43.73 4.15 9.06
C LEU A 127 44.33 2.74 8.94
N GLU A 128 45.13 2.51 7.88
CA GLU A 128 45.84 1.26 7.64
C GLU A 128 46.80 0.96 8.80
N ASP A 129 47.62 1.92 9.22
CA ASP A 129 48.59 1.78 10.32
C ASP A 129 47.94 1.49 11.67
N ALA A 130 46.84 2.19 11.99
CA ALA A 130 46.07 1.94 13.21
C ALA A 130 45.48 0.52 13.20
N THR A 131 44.93 0.08 12.06
CA THR A 131 44.36 -1.27 11.89
C THR A 131 45.44 -2.35 11.98
N PHE A 132 46.56 -2.18 11.27
CA PHE A 132 47.68 -3.11 11.31
C PHE A 132 48.30 -3.22 12.71
N SER A 133 48.33 -2.13 13.48
CA SER A 133 48.78 -2.15 14.87
C SER A 133 47.91 -3.07 15.73
N ILE A 134 46.59 -2.97 15.62
CA ILE A 134 45.63 -3.82 16.34
C ILE A 134 45.81 -5.32 15.97
N VAL A 135 46.05 -5.60 14.68
CA VAL A 135 46.17 -6.97 14.15
C VAL A 135 47.53 -7.62 14.45
N ARG A 136 48.64 -6.91 14.29
CA ARG A 136 50.01 -7.45 14.34
C ARG A 136 50.43 -7.94 15.73
N GLN A 137 49.78 -7.48 16.80
CA GLN A 137 50.08 -7.96 18.15
C GLN A 137 49.34 -9.25 18.51
N ALA A 138 48.27 -9.61 17.78
CA ALA A 138 47.59 -10.90 17.94
C ALA A 138 48.44 -12.10 17.43
N SER A 139 49.41 -11.84 16.54
CA SER A 139 50.28 -12.87 15.94
C SER A 139 51.67 -12.99 16.58
N LYS A 140 52.08 -12.03 17.41
CA LYS A 140 53.35 -12.07 18.16
C LYS A 140 53.15 -12.54 19.61
N LEU A 141 52.57 -13.71 19.77
CA LEU A 141 52.89 -14.54 20.93
C LEU A 141 54.36 -14.95 20.76
N ASN A 142 55.29 -14.38 21.53
CA ASN A 142 56.45 -15.08 22.11
C ASN A 142 57.58 -14.20 22.68
N LEU A 143 57.58 -12.86 22.62
CA LEU A 143 58.71 -12.10 23.23
C LEU A 143 58.41 -10.76 23.93
N SER A 144 57.25 -10.12 23.73
CA SER A 144 56.94 -8.82 24.38
C SER A 144 55.92 -8.91 25.52
N SER A 145 55.34 -10.08 25.79
CA SER A 145 54.33 -10.28 26.85
C SER A 145 54.90 -10.29 28.27
N VAL A 146 56.22 -10.20 28.44
CA VAL A 146 56.88 -10.25 29.76
C VAL A 146 56.80 -8.91 30.52
N PHE A 147 56.46 -7.80 29.85
CA PHE A 147 56.53 -6.45 30.46
C PHE A 147 55.25 -5.60 30.39
N ARG A 148 54.10 -6.12 29.95
CA ARG A 148 52.82 -5.38 30.04
C ARG A 148 51.77 -6.16 30.85
N PRO A 149 51.18 -5.55 31.90
CA PRO A 149 49.98 -6.08 32.54
C PRO A 149 48.85 -6.19 31.50
N ALA A 150 48.03 -7.24 31.59
CA ALA A 150 46.90 -7.48 30.69
C ALA A 150 45.90 -6.29 30.62
N SER A 151 45.83 -5.44 31.64
CA SER A 151 45.01 -4.22 31.64
C SER A 151 45.46 -3.18 30.60
N ASN A 152 46.78 -3.07 30.35
CA ASN A 152 47.35 -2.06 29.46
C ASN A 152 47.23 -2.44 27.98
N GLU A 153 46.98 -3.72 27.69
CA GLU A 153 46.81 -4.20 26.32
C GLU A 153 45.44 -3.84 25.75
N MET A 154 44.38 -3.97 26.55
CA MET A 154 43.01 -3.63 26.13
C MET A 154 42.83 -2.13 25.90
N GLN A 155 43.32 -1.30 26.84
CA GLN A 155 43.25 0.16 26.73
C GLN A 155 43.98 0.68 25.49
N TRP A 156 45.14 0.10 25.18
CA TRP A 156 45.90 0.43 23.97
C TRP A 156 45.17 0.01 22.67
N LYS A 157 44.53 -1.17 22.64
CA LYS A 157 43.73 -1.60 21.48
C LYS A 157 42.54 -0.67 21.24
N GLN A 158 41.87 -0.22 22.30
CA GLN A 158 40.78 0.75 22.23
C GLN A 158 41.26 2.12 21.74
N GLU A 159 42.40 2.61 22.24
CA GLU A 159 43.01 3.86 21.76
C GLU A 159 43.35 3.80 20.26
N LYS A 160 43.88 2.66 19.79
CA LYS A 160 44.16 2.43 18.37
C LYS A 160 42.89 2.32 17.53
N LEU A 161 41.81 1.75 18.08
CA LEU A 161 40.52 1.70 17.42
C LEU A 161 39.93 3.11 17.25
N LEU A 162 40.00 3.96 18.27
CA LEU A 162 39.57 5.35 18.17
C LEU A 162 40.40 6.15 17.16
N GLN A 163 41.72 5.94 17.11
CA GLN A 163 42.59 6.53 16.08
C GLN A 163 42.18 6.11 14.66
N ALA A 164 41.78 4.85 14.47
CA ALA A 164 41.25 4.38 13.18
C ALA A 164 39.90 5.06 12.84
N VAL A 165 39.01 5.23 13.82
CA VAL A 165 37.72 5.93 13.64
C VAL A 165 37.91 7.41 13.30
N ASP A 166 38.84 8.10 13.96
CA ASP A 166 39.16 9.50 13.66
C ASP A 166 39.72 9.63 12.23
N ALA A 167 40.64 8.75 11.83
CA ALA A 167 41.15 8.71 10.46
C ALA A 167 40.03 8.47 9.42
N MET A 168 39.07 7.58 9.72
CA MET A 168 37.90 7.38 8.85
C MET A 168 37.04 8.63 8.73
N ARG A 169 36.77 9.34 9.84
CA ARG A 169 36.00 10.58 9.81
C ARG A 169 36.69 11.64 8.95
N ASP A 170 38.00 11.77 9.06
CA ASP A 170 38.79 12.72 8.27
C ASP A 170 38.75 12.35 6.77
N ILE A 171 38.81 11.06 6.42
CA ILE A 171 38.63 10.58 5.04
C ILE A 171 37.24 10.96 4.51
N GLU A 172 36.17 10.68 5.25
CA GLU A 172 34.80 10.97 4.79
C GLU A 172 34.54 12.48 4.64
N LEU A 173 35.07 13.32 5.54
CA LEU A 173 35.00 14.79 5.42
C LEU A 173 35.68 15.28 4.14
N GLU A 174 36.86 14.75 3.82
CA GLU A 174 37.60 15.13 2.63
C GLU A 174 36.94 14.62 1.33
N LEU A 175 36.42 13.37 1.34
CA LEU A 175 35.68 12.82 0.20
C LEU A 175 34.39 13.59 -0.08
N LEU A 176 33.66 14.05 0.95
CA LEU A 176 32.49 14.92 0.78
C LEU A 176 32.86 16.28 0.18
N ARG A 177 33.97 16.88 0.62
CA ARG A 177 34.51 18.13 0.06
C ARG A 177 34.83 17.98 -1.43
N ILE A 178 35.47 16.89 -1.81
CA ILE A 178 35.83 16.58 -3.21
C ILE A 178 34.59 16.31 -4.04
N SER A 179 33.65 15.50 -3.54
CA SER A 179 32.41 15.17 -4.25
C SER A 179 31.57 16.42 -4.55
N THR A 180 31.59 17.41 -3.66
CA THR A 180 30.84 18.68 -3.82
C THR A 180 31.55 19.64 -4.77
N ASN A 181 32.86 19.83 -4.60
CA ASN A 181 33.61 20.84 -5.34
C ASN A 181 34.11 20.39 -6.71
N ARG A 182 34.32 19.07 -6.90
CA ARG A 182 34.97 18.47 -8.07
C ARG A 182 34.37 17.08 -8.42
N PRO A 183 33.10 17.02 -8.89
CA PRO A 183 32.41 15.76 -9.17
C PRO A 183 33.10 14.86 -10.21
N GLN A 184 33.95 15.42 -11.07
CA GLN A 184 34.71 14.71 -12.08
C GLN A 184 35.85 13.81 -11.53
N TRP A 185 36.20 13.89 -10.24
CA TRP A 185 37.28 13.10 -9.64
C TRP A 185 36.82 11.72 -9.11
N THR A 186 35.93 11.05 -9.84
CA THR A 186 35.31 9.79 -9.43
C THR A 186 36.32 8.66 -9.22
N ASN A 187 37.36 8.56 -10.07
CA ASN A 187 38.39 7.53 -9.95
C ASN A 187 39.19 7.64 -8.64
N LEU A 188 39.45 8.86 -8.16
CA LEU A 188 40.11 9.09 -6.87
C LEU A 188 39.23 8.61 -5.72
N ILE A 189 37.94 8.96 -5.75
CA ILE A 189 36.95 8.52 -4.76
C ILE A 189 36.86 6.99 -4.73
N MET A 190 36.75 6.34 -5.89
CA MET A 190 36.69 4.87 -5.98
C MET A 190 37.95 4.18 -5.46
N ALA A 191 39.14 4.73 -5.75
CA ALA A 191 40.40 4.16 -5.31
C ALA A 191 40.56 4.23 -3.78
N VAL A 192 40.24 5.38 -3.18
CA VAL A 192 40.21 5.53 -1.72
C VAL A 192 39.15 4.61 -1.12
N ASP A 193 37.97 4.55 -1.73
CA ASP A 193 36.89 3.72 -1.22
C ASP A 193 37.28 2.24 -1.17
N SER A 194 37.92 1.72 -2.22
CA SER A 194 38.41 0.34 -2.25
C SER A 194 39.42 0.03 -1.14
N ARG A 195 40.30 0.97 -0.79
CA ARG A 195 41.30 0.76 0.29
C ARG A 195 40.68 0.80 1.68
N VAL A 196 39.79 1.75 1.91
CA VAL A 196 39.04 1.84 3.17
C VAL A 196 38.19 0.59 3.38
N ASP A 197 37.50 0.10 2.35
CA ASP A 197 36.68 -1.11 2.44
C ASP A 197 37.52 -2.36 2.76
N LYS A 198 38.70 -2.51 2.15
CA LYS A 198 39.66 -3.58 2.48
C LYS A 198 40.13 -3.50 3.93
N THR A 199 40.39 -2.30 4.42
CA THR A 199 40.86 -2.06 5.80
C THR A 199 39.75 -2.35 6.81
N LEU A 200 38.53 -1.89 6.54
CA LEU A 200 37.35 -2.16 7.37
C LEU A 200 36.98 -3.64 7.43
N ALA A 201 37.17 -4.38 6.33
CA ALA A 201 36.95 -5.83 6.29
C ALA A 201 37.83 -6.60 7.31
N ILE A 202 38.94 -6.00 7.75
CA ILE A 202 39.83 -6.53 8.78
C ILE A 202 39.52 -5.93 10.16
N LEU A 203 39.36 -4.59 10.23
CA LEU A 203 39.16 -3.86 11.48
C LEU A 203 37.86 -4.28 12.19
N ARG A 204 36.74 -4.36 11.46
CA ARG A 204 35.42 -4.63 12.05
C ARG A 204 35.32 -6.01 12.72
N PRO A 205 35.68 -7.13 12.06
CA PRO A 205 35.67 -8.44 12.73
C PRO A 205 36.58 -8.48 13.96
N LYS A 206 37.71 -7.79 13.92
CA LYS A 206 38.67 -7.74 15.03
C LYS A 206 38.11 -6.97 16.23
N ALA A 207 37.53 -5.79 16.00
CA ALA A 207 36.89 -4.99 17.04
C ALA A 207 35.74 -5.74 17.72
N LEU A 208 34.87 -6.42 16.95
CA LEU A 208 33.78 -7.23 17.51
C LEU A 208 34.31 -8.41 18.33
N THR A 209 35.36 -9.10 17.86
CA THR A 209 35.97 -10.21 18.60
C THR A 209 36.57 -9.75 19.94
N ASP A 210 37.26 -8.61 19.95
CA ASP A 210 37.83 -8.05 21.18
C ASP A 210 36.73 -7.59 22.15
N TYR A 211 35.63 -7.04 21.63
CA TYR A 211 34.45 -6.69 22.43
C TYR A 211 33.76 -7.93 23.04
N ARG A 212 33.58 -9.01 22.29
CA ARG A 212 33.06 -10.30 22.81
C ARG A 212 33.96 -10.88 23.91
N ALA A 213 35.27 -10.80 23.74
CA ALA A 213 36.22 -11.28 24.75
C ALA A 213 36.09 -10.49 26.06
N LEU A 214 35.86 -9.17 25.97
CA LEU A 214 35.56 -8.33 27.13
C LEU A 214 34.25 -8.75 27.79
N LEU A 215 33.17 -8.92 27.02
CA LEU A 215 31.87 -9.37 27.53
C LEU A 215 31.99 -10.71 28.29
N ALA A 216 32.72 -11.67 27.73
CA ALA A 216 32.97 -12.96 28.36
C ALA A 216 33.73 -12.82 29.69
N ALA A 217 34.73 -11.93 29.76
CA ALA A 217 35.47 -11.64 30.99
C ALA A 217 34.59 -10.97 32.07
N LEU A 218 33.52 -10.29 31.67
CA LEU A 218 32.53 -9.69 32.56
C LEU A 218 31.43 -10.66 33.00
N GLY A 219 31.51 -11.93 32.58
CA GLY A 219 30.53 -12.96 32.92
C GLY A 219 29.29 -12.96 32.03
N TRP A 220 29.35 -12.32 30.87
CA TRP A 220 28.28 -12.34 29.87
C TRP A 220 28.43 -13.53 28.90
N PRO A 221 27.35 -14.23 28.52
CA PRO A 221 25.97 -14.03 28.97
C PRO A 221 25.74 -14.61 30.38
N PRO A 222 24.79 -14.05 31.15
CA PRO A 222 24.41 -14.56 32.48
C PRO A 222 23.72 -15.92 32.42
N SER A 223 23.88 -16.71 33.48
CA SER A 223 23.18 -17.99 33.63
C SER A 223 21.67 -17.79 33.61
N LEU A 224 20.97 -18.49 32.71
CA LEU A 224 19.52 -18.41 32.59
C LEU A 224 18.78 -19.16 33.71
N SER A 225 19.53 -19.79 34.63
CA SER A 225 19.04 -20.55 35.78
C SER A 225 19.54 -19.88 37.07
N SER A 226 18.63 -19.51 37.98
CA SER A 226 19.00 -19.07 39.33
C SER A 226 19.29 -20.27 40.22
N PRO A 227 20.42 -20.31 40.96
CA PRO A 227 20.73 -21.40 41.90
C PRO A 227 19.81 -21.39 43.15
N ASP A 228 19.09 -20.31 43.44
CA ASP A 228 18.22 -20.16 44.63
C ASP A 228 16.71 -20.22 44.31
N ALA A 229 16.30 -21.10 43.40
CA ALA A 229 14.89 -21.27 43.02
C ALA A 229 13.97 -21.85 44.13
N ALA A 230 14.50 -22.11 45.33
CA ALA A 230 13.74 -22.76 46.40
C ALA A 230 12.84 -21.82 47.22
N ASN A 231 13.08 -20.49 47.27
CA ASN A 231 12.40 -19.62 48.24
C ASN A 231 11.89 -18.25 47.77
N ASN A 232 11.98 -17.88 46.48
CA ASN A 232 11.39 -16.62 46.00
C ASN A 232 10.59 -16.80 44.70
N LYS A 233 9.30 -16.46 44.74
CA LYS A 233 8.33 -16.59 43.63
C LYS A 233 8.60 -15.66 42.43
N TYR A 234 9.63 -14.82 42.50
CA TYR A 234 10.12 -14.00 41.38
C TYR A 234 11.65 -13.96 41.45
N SER A 235 12.31 -14.96 40.85
CA SER A 235 13.77 -14.96 40.72
C SER A 235 14.13 -14.20 39.44
N GLU A 236 14.44 -12.90 39.55
CA GLU A 236 14.99 -12.11 38.44
C GLU A 236 16.36 -12.68 38.03
N ILE A 237 16.62 -12.76 36.72
CA ILE A 237 17.92 -13.20 36.21
C ILE A 237 18.94 -12.11 36.59
N PRO A 238 20.04 -12.43 37.31
CA PRO A 238 21.01 -11.42 37.70
C PRO A 238 21.61 -10.76 36.45
N ASN A 239 21.51 -9.44 36.36
CA ASN A 239 21.99 -8.66 35.22
C ASN A 239 23.46 -8.25 35.40
N PRO A 240 24.43 -8.86 34.68
CA PRO A 240 25.84 -8.57 34.86
C PRO A 240 26.22 -7.13 34.51
N LEU A 241 25.42 -6.42 33.70
CA LEU A 241 25.64 -5.00 33.37
C LEU A 241 25.47 -4.10 34.60
N ILE A 242 24.55 -4.44 35.50
CA ILE A 242 24.30 -3.69 36.74
C ILE A 242 25.31 -4.06 37.82
N LEU A 243 25.76 -5.32 37.84
CA LEU A 243 26.64 -5.88 38.87
C LEU A 243 28.14 -5.61 38.63
N MET A 244 28.50 -4.82 37.61
CA MET A 244 29.89 -4.50 37.30
C MET A 244 30.53 -3.64 38.39
N ASN A 245 31.80 -3.89 38.71
CA ASN A 245 32.60 -2.96 39.50
C ASN A 245 32.97 -1.71 38.67
N GLU A 246 33.32 -0.60 39.33
CA GLU A 246 33.62 0.68 38.67
C GLU A 246 34.72 0.57 37.60
N ALA A 247 35.80 -0.18 37.87
CA ALA A 247 36.91 -0.34 36.93
C ALA A 247 36.53 -1.13 35.66
N ASN A 248 35.61 -2.08 35.78
CA ASN A 248 35.08 -2.85 34.66
C ASN A 248 34.00 -2.07 33.91
N LYS A 249 33.20 -1.27 34.61
CA LYS A 249 32.22 -0.35 34.02
C LYS A 249 32.90 0.66 33.10
N GLU A 250 34.03 1.23 33.53
CA GLU A 250 34.81 2.15 32.69
C GLU A 250 35.35 1.45 31.43
N LYS A 251 35.96 0.28 31.55
CA LYS A 251 36.46 -0.50 30.40
C LYS A 251 35.34 -0.88 29.43
N TYR A 252 34.18 -1.28 29.96
CA TYR A 252 32.98 -1.59 29.17
C TYR A 252 32.49 -0.35 28.42
N SER A 253 32.32 0.78 29.11
CA SER A 253 31.87 2.04 28.51
C SER A 253 32.79 2.50 27.36
N GLN A 254 34.11 2.46 27.56
CA GLN A 254 35.08 2.84 26.53
C GLN A 254 34.99 1.91 25.30
N SER A 255 34.83 0.61 25.53
CA SER A 255 34.67 -0.37 24.45
C SER A 255 33.36 -0.17 23.67
N PHE A 256 32.25 0.06 24.39
CA PHE A 256 30.93 0.33 23.83
C PHE A 256 30.96 1.59 22.96
N LEU A 257 31.49 2.69 23.48
CA LEU A 257 31.60 3.96 22.77
C LEU A 257 32.49 3.85 21.53
N ALA A 258 33.63 3.15 21.61
CA ALA A 258 34.51 2.94 20.47
C ALA A 258 33.83 2.13 19.35
N LEU A 259 33.04 1.12 19.71
CA LEU A 259 32.27 0.33 18.74
C LEU A 259 31.14 1.14 18.11
N CYS A 260 30.43 1.95 18.90
CA CYS A 260 29.42 2.89 18.40
C CYS A 260 30.03 3.91 17.43
N ALA A 261 31.20 4.45 17.76
CA ALA A 261 31.90 5.41 16.93
C ALA A 261 32.36 4.79 15.60
N LEU A 262 32.81 3.53 15.61
CA LEU A 262 33.13 2.78 14.40
C LEU A 262 31.88 2.55 13.53
N GLN A 263 30.77 2.13 14.13
CA GLN A 263 29.51 1.93 13.41
C GLN A 263 29.01 3.24 12.79
N HIS A 264 29.05 4.34 13.54
CA HIS A 264 28.65 5.66 13.05
C HIS A 264 29.55 6.13 11.89
N ALA A 265 30.87 5.91 11.96
CA ALA A 265 31.78 6.22 10.87
C ALA A 265 31.48 5.39 9.60
N GLN A 266 31.15 4.11 9.77
CA GLN A 266 30.70 3.26 8.66
C GLN A 266 29.34 3.71 8.08
N ALA A 267 28.40 4.14 8.93
CA ALA A 267 27.09 4.65 8.50
C ALA A 267 27.20 5.88 7.60
N ASN A 268 28.03 6.85 7.99
CA ASN A 268 28.26 8.07 7.21
C ASN A 268 28.83 7.76 5.82
N ARG A 269 29.71 6.77 5.75
CA ARG A 269 30.31 6.29 4.51
C ARG A 269 29.27 5.65 3.60
N GLU A 270 28.46 4.73 4.11
CA GLU A 270 27.38 4.09 3.35
C GLU A 270 26.38 5.14 2.83
N ALA A 271 26.01 6.12 3.65
CA ALA A 271 25.12 7.22 3.25
C ALA A 271 25.70 8.06 2.10
N ARG A 272 27.01 8.35 2.08
CA ARG A 272 27.68 9.02 0.96
C ARG A 272 27.68 8.14 -0.29
N GLN A 273 28.01 6.86 -0.17
CA GLN A 273 28.07 5.94 -1.31
C GLN A 273 26.70 5.77 -1.99
N CYS A 274 25.61 5.78 -1.22
CA CYS A 274 24.24 5.77 -1.75
C CYS A 274 23.91 7.05 -2.54
N GLN A 275 24.39 8.22 -2.09
CA GLN A 275 24.19 9.49 -2.81
C GLN A 275 24.91 9.52 -4.17
N ALA A 276 26.06 8.84 -4.28
CA ALA A 276 26.87 8.83 -5.50
C ALA A 276 26.34 7.91 -6.62
N LYS A 277 25.50 6.90 -6.30
CA LYS A 277 25.02 5.89 -7.26
C LYS A 277 23.71 6.25 -7.98
N GLY A 278 23.18 7.45 -7.74
CA GLY A 278 21.91 7.91 -8.31
C GLY A 278 20.73 7.55 -7.39
N ALA A 279 19.89 8.55 -7.11
CA ALA A 279 18.64 8.37 -6.39
C ALA A 279 17.73 7.43 -7.17
N SER A 280 17.48 6.21 -6.68
CA SER A 280 16.23 5.56 -7.01
C SER A 280 15.12 6.42 -6.40
N ALA A 281 14.15 6.81 -7.21
CA ALA A 281 13.05 7.71 -6.85
C ALA A 281 12.11 7.16 -5.76
N SER A 282 12.41 6.03 -5.10
CA SER A 282 11.56 5.44 -4.07
C SER A 282 11.87 5.90 -2.65
N MET A 283 12.85 6.80 -2.43
CA MET A 283 13.24 7.27 -1.08
C MET A 283 13.34 8.80 -0.97
N SER A 284 12.84 9.56 -1.96
CA SER A 284 12.97 11.03 -2.02
C SER A 284 11.89 11.81 -1.26
N ASP A 285 10.82 11.16 -0.80
CA ASP A 285 9.62 11.89 -0.37
C ASP A 285 9.60 12.31 1.11
N SER A 286 10.62 11.99 1.90
CA SER A 286 10.71 12.51 3.26
C SER A 286 11.89 13.46 3.42
N LYS A 287 11.60 14.75 3.27
CA LYS A 287 12.49 15.87 3.64
C LYS A 287 12.79 15.96 5.15
N TYR A 288 12.22 15.07 5.97
CA TYR A 288 12.29 15.10 7.43
C TYR A 288 12.83 13.80 8.07
N PHE A 289 13.20 12.78 7.30
CA PHE A 289 13.86 11.60 7.86
C PHE A 289 15.37 11.81 7.95
N ASP A 290 15.89 11.83 9.18
CA ASP A 290 17.32 11.85 9.45
C ASP A 290 17.98 10.62 8.82
N LYS A 291 18.77 10.82 7.76
CA LYS A 291 19.44 9.74 6.99
C LYS A 291 20.39 8.91 7.86
N THR A 292 20.77 9.43 9.02
CA THR A 292 21.55 8.75 10.05
C THR A 292 20.75 7.62 10.70
N ALA A 293 19.43 7.79 10.87
CA ALA A 293 18.54 6.81 11.49
C ALA A 293 18.39 5.53 10.64
N ALA A 294 18.33 5.65 9.31
CA ALA A 294 18.17 4.50 8.40
C ALA A 294 19.33 3.48 8.46
N CYS A 295 20.54 3.91 8.83
CA CYS A 295 21.68 3.00 8.96
C CYS A 295 21.64 2.18 10.27
N PHE A 296 20.94 2.70 11.29
CA PHE A 296 20.73 1.99 12.55
C PHE A 296 19.44 1.16 12.57
N ASP A 297 18.63 1.16 11.49
CA ASP A 297 17.51 0.22 11.33
C ASP A 297 17.95 -1.25 11.49
N ASN A 298 19.21 -1.55 11.15
CA ASN A 298 19.82 -2.86 11.32
C ASN A 298 20.30 -3.16 12.74
N GLY A 299 20.08 -2.28 13.72
CA GLY A 299 20.46 -2.48 15.12
C GLY A 299 21.83 -1.92 15.45
N LEU A 300 22.11 -1.74 16.74
CA LEU A 300 23.40 -1.28 17.25
C LEU A 300 24.31 -2.48 17.47
N TRP A 301 25.49 -2.52 16.84
CA TRP A 301 26.40 -3.68 16.93
C TRP A 301 26.75 -4.02 18.37
N ALA A 302 26.96 -3.01 19.23
CA ALA A 302 27.29 -3.23 20.63
C ALA A 302 26.18 -3.95 21.42
N ILE A 303 24.92 -3.77 21.01
CA ILE A 303 23.74 -4.44 21.58
C ILE A 303 23.54 -5.81 20.93
N ASP A 304 23.71 -5.94 19.62
CA ASP A 304 23.62 -7.23 18.93
C ASP A 304 24.62 -8.24 19.51
N GLU A 305 25.82 -7.78 19.86
CA GLU A 305 26.85 -8.60 20.53
C GLU A 305 26.50 -9.01 21.97
N LEU A 306 25.57 -8.31 22.63
CA LEU A 306 24.99 -8.74 23.90
C LEU A 306 23.91 -9.82 23.68
N VAL A 307 23.10 -9.67 22.63
CA VAL A 307 21.99 -10.59 22.32
C VAL A 307 22.51 -11.92 21.78
N GLN A 308 23.53 -11.93 20.91
CA GLN A 308 23.99 -13.14 20.23
C GLN A 308 24.39 -14.29 21.19
N PRO A 309 25.14 -14.06 22.28
CA PRO A 309 25.46 -15.14 23.23
C PRO A 309 24.24 -15.65 24.01
N ILE A 310 23.24 -14.79 24.25
CA ILE A 310 21.95 -15.20 24.86
C ILE A 310 21.22 -16.12 23.88
N ALA A 311 21.17 -15.76 22.60
CA ALA A 311 20.58 -16.56 21.54
C ALA A 311 21.09 -18.00 21.55
N SER A 312 22.42 -18.17 21.58
CA SER A 312 23.04 -19.50 21.60
C SER A 312 22.65 -20.35 22.82
N ARG A 313 22.36 -19.74 23.97
CA ARG A 313 21.85 -20.47 25.14
C ARG A 313 20.37 -20.81 25.01
N LEU A 314 19.58 -19.95 24.38
CA LEU A 314 18.16 -20.15 24.17
C LEU A 314 17.84 -21.20 23.11
N GLU A 315 18.68 -21.32 22.08
CA GLU A 315 18.52 -22.34 21.04
C GLU A 315 18.38 -23.77 21.61
N TYR A 316 19.08 -24.09 22.71
CA TYR A 316 18.92 -25.38 23.40
C TYR A 316 17.51 -25.60 23.96
N HIS A 317 16.88 -24.55 24.48
CA HIS A 317 15.50 -24.62 24.98
C HIS A 317 14.50 -24.61 23.84
N PHE A 318 14.71 -23.79 22.81
CA PHE A 318 13.83 -23.70 21.66
C PHE A 318 13.73 -25.03 20.90
N ALA A 319 14.84 -25.76 20.76
CA ALA A 319 14.85 -27.08 20.12
C ALA A 319 13.97 -28.12 20.84
N LYS A 320 13.68 -27.94 22.14
CA LYS A 320 12.77 -28.83 22.90
C LYS A 320 11.30 -28.46 22.75
N TRP A 321 11.02 -27.26 22.24
CA TRP A 321 9.68 -26.68 22.13
C TRP A 321 9.31 -26.39 20.68
N SER A 322 9.85 -27.14 19.72
CA SER A 322 9.52 -26.98 18.29
C SER A 322 8.00 -27.03 18.04
N GLU A 323 7.30 -27.91 18.76
CA GLU A 323 5.85 -28.10 18.69
C GLU A 323 5.05 -27.14 19.58
N GLN A 324 5.72 -26.33 20.41
CA GLN A 324 5.09 -25.45 21.40
C GLN A 324 5.70 -24.04 21.31
N PRO A 325 5.44 -23.31 20.20
CA PRO A 325 6.02 -22.00 19.96
C PRO A 325 5.67 -20.98 21.06
N GLU A 326 4.56 -21.15 21.78
CA GLU A 326 4.15 -20.26 22.87
C GLU A 326 5.24 -20.12 23.95
N PHE A 327 5.93 -21.22 24.27
CA PHE A 327 7.02 -21.21 25.24
C PHE A 327 8.25 -20.48 24.72
N ILE A 328 8.50 -20.53 23.42
CA ILE A 328 9.58 -19.79 22.75
C ILE A 328 9.29 -18.29 22.87
N PHE A 329 8.12 -17.83 22.42
CA PHE A 329 7.73 -16.41 22.51
C PHE A 329 7.72 -15.90 23.95
N ALA A 330 7.18 -16.69 24.89
CA ALA A 330 7.13 -16.32 26.31
C ALA A 330 8.53 -16.19 26.93
N LEU A 331 9.46 -17.08 26.59
CA LEU A 331 10.83 -17.03 27.10
C LEU A 331 11.59 -15.81 26.56
N VAL A 332 11.46 -15.52 25.25
CA VAL A 332 12.08 -14.34 24.64
C VAL A 332 11.55 -13.05 25.28
N TYR A 333 10.23 -12.93 25.44
CA TYR A 333 9.63 -11.76 26.09
C TYR A 333 10.10 -11.61 27.54
N LYS A 334 10.13 -12.70 28.30
CA LYS A 334 10.60 -12.71 29.69
C LYS A 334 12.03 -12.19 29.77
N ILE A 335 12.94 -12.72 28.93
CA ILE A 335 14.35 -12.30 28.94
C ILE A 335 14.48 -10.85 28.52
N ALA A 336 13.79 -10.43 27.45
CA ALA A 336 13.82 -9.05 27.00
C ALA A 336 13.44 -8.09 28.14
N ARG A 337 12.39 -8.43 28.90
CA ARG A 337 11.92 -7.66 30.06
C ARG A 337 12.89 -7.72 31.25
N ASP A 338 13.38 -8.89 31.63
CA ASP A 338 14.21 -9.09 32.83
C ASP A 338 15.56 -8.33 32.71
N PHE A 339 16.06 -8.08 31.51
CA PHE A 339 17.28 -7.28 31.27
C PHE A 339 17.05 -5.76 31.18
N MET A 340 15.81 -5.28 31.19
CA MET A 340 15.47 -3.85 30.98
C MET A 340 16.18 -2.92 31.95
N GLY A 341 16.34 -3.30 33.22
CA GLY A 341 17.05 -2.46 34.20
C GLY A 341 18.48 -2.09 33.75
N GLY A 342 19.21 -3.02 33.13
CA GLY A 342 20.56 -2.72 32.62
C GLY A 342 20.53 -1.93 31.31
N VAL A 343 19.48 -2.09 30.52
CA VAL A 343 19.26 -1.29 29.31
C VAL A 343 19.05 0.18 29.70
N ASP A 344 18.22 0.43 30.71
CA ASP A 344 17.88 1.79 31.18
C ASP A 344 19.02 2.44 31.95
N ASP A 345 19.62 1.72 32.89
CA ASP A 345 20.59 2.31 33.83
C ASP A 345 22.01 2.39 33.26
N ILE A 346 22.35 1.55 32.27
CA ILE A 346 23.71 1.45 31.73
C ILE A 346 23.74 1.77 30.24
N LEU A 347 22.90 1.15 29.41
CA LEU A 347 22.99 1.30 27.95
C LEU A 347 22.49 2.66 27.47
N GLN A 348 21.36 3.16 27.99
CA GLN A 348 20.82 4.46 27.59
C GLN A 348 21.81 5.62 27.83
N PRO A 349 22.44 5.75 29.03
CA PRO A 349 23.48 6.78 29.24
C PRO A 349 24.67 6.66 28.28
N LEU A 350 25.06 5.43 27.89
CA LEU A 350 26.16 5.22 26.94
C LEU A 350 25.78 5.61 25.50
N ILE A 351 24.53 5.36 25.10
CA ILE A 351 24.00 5.83 23.81
C ILE A 351 23.94 7.36 23.79
N ASP A 352 23.48 7.98 24.88
CA ASP A 352 23.44 9.43 25.02
C ASP A 352 24.86 10.03 24.97
N GLN A 353 25.82 9.39 25.64
CA GLN A 353 27.23 9.78 25.61
C GLN A 353 27.85 9.61 24.21
N ALA A 354 27.44 8.58 23.46
CA ALA A 354 27.84 8.38 22.06
C ALA A 354 27.22 9.41 21.11
N ARG A 355 26.27 10.24 21.58
CA ARG A 355 25.56 11.27 20.80
C ARG A 355 24.82 10.71 19.59
N LEU A 356 24.30 9.49 19.72
CA LEU A 356 23.49 8.87 18.67
C LEU A 356 22.05 9.40 18.77
N VAL A 357 21.80 10.57 18.18
CA VAL A 357 20.51 11.27 18.25
C VAL A 357 19.40 10.39 17.65
N GLY A 358 18.30 10.23 18.40
CA GLY A 358 17.12 9.50 17.94
C GLY A 358 17.16 7.99 18.16
N LEU A 359 18.21 7.43 18.77
CA LEU A 359 18.26 6.02 19.18
C LEU A 359 17.86 5.84 20.65
N SER A 360 16.94 4.90 20.88
CA SER A 360 16.61 4.40 22.21
C SER A 360 17.33 3.08 22.48
N ALA A 361 17.90 2.93 23.67
CA ALA A 361 18.48 1.66 24.12
C ALA A 361 17.41 0.57 24.22
N LYS A 362 16.19 0.93 24.65
CA LYS A 362 15.04 0.03 24.71
C LYS A 362 14.66 -0.48 23.33
N GLU A 363 14.48 0.42 22.36
CA GLU A 363 14.15 0.06 20.98
C GLU A 363 15.22 -0.85 20.38
N SER A 364 16.50 -0.48 20.53
CA SER A 364 17.63 -1.24 20.00
C SER A 364 17.73 -2.64 20.63
N TRP A 365 17.50 -2.75 21.93
CA TRP A 365 17.47 -4.03 22.64
C TRP A 365 16.30 -4.91 22.19
N VAL A 366 15.10 -4.35 22.09
CA VAL A 366 13.91 -5.05 21.60
C VAL A 366 14.11 -5.52 20.16
N THR A 367 14.63 -4.67 19.28
CA THR A 367 15.01 -5.03 17.90
C THR A 367 15.99 -6.21 17.86
N GLY A 368 17.03 -6.20 18.70
CA GLY A 368 17.99 -7.30 18.77
C GLY A 368 17.34 -8.63 19.19
N MET A 369 16.48 -8.59 20.22
CA MET A 369 15.74 -9.77 20.69
C MET A 369 14.74 -10.29 19.65
N VAL A 370 14.05 -9.40 18.94
CA VAL A 370 13.13 -9.75 17.84
C VAL A 370 13.90 -10.39 16.69
N LYS A 371 15.02 -9.82 16.24
CA LYS A 371 15.86 -10.38 15.17
C LYS A 371 16.41 -11.76 15.50
N MET A 372 16.81 -11.97 16.75
CA MET A 372 17.21 -13.28 17.23
C MET A 372 16.07 -14.30 17.08
N LEU A 373 14.88 -13.98 17.56
CA LEU A 373 13.72 -14.86 17.47
C LEU A 373 13.34 -15.14 16.01
N LEU A 374 13.31 -14.08 15.19
CA LEU A 374 13.04 -14.15 13.75
C LEU A 374 13.98 -15.15 13.07
N GLY A 375 15.30 -15.02 13.31
CA GLY A 375 16.30 -15.90 12.73
C GLY A 375 16.17 -17.37 13.17
N TYR A 376 15.57 -17.65 14.32
CA TYR A 376 15.24 -19.02 14.72
C TYR A 376 13.98 -19.53 14.01
N ILE A 377 12.90 -18.74 14.07
CA ILE A 377 11.59 -19.07 13.48
C ILE A 377 11.72 -19.31 11.96
N GLU A 378 12.48 -18.46 11.26
CA GLU A 378 12.76 -18.55 9.83
C GLU A 378 13.52 -19.84 9.45
N ARG A 379 14.43 -20.31 10.31
CA ARG A 379 15.25 -21.49 10.01
C ARG A 379 14.61 -22.82 10.40
N GLN A 380 13.78 -22.81 11.44
CA GLN A 380 13.33 -24.05 12.09
C GLN A 380 11.82 -24.26 12.04
N ILE A 381 11.00 -23.20 12.15
CA ILE A 381 9.54 -23.34 12.27
C ILE A 381 8.85 -23.19 10.91
N PHE A 382 9.08 -22.06 10.21
CA PHE A 382 8.45 -21.81 8.91
C PHE A 382 8.78 -22.88 7.85
N PRO A 383 10.03 -23.35 7.69
CA PRO A 383 10.33 -24.37 6.68
C PRO A 383 9.53 -25.67 6.88
N VAL A 384 9.28 -26.07 8.13
CA VAL A 384 8.44 -27.23 8.45
C VAL A 384 6.99 -26.97 8.05
N LEU A 385 6.44 -25.81 8.42
CA LEU A 385 5.08 -25.42 8.04
C LEU A 385 4.88 -25.33 6.52
N VAL A 386 5.85 -24.74 5.81
CA VAL A 386 5.82 -24.61 4.34
C VAL A 386 5.86 -25.97 3.66
N THR A 387 6.75 -26.86 4.11
CA THR A 387 6.85 -28.22 3.55
C THR A 387 5.57 -29.00 3.78
N SER A 388 5.00 -28.93 5.00
CA SER A 388 3.74 -29.60 5.34
C SER A 388 2.54 -29.04 4.55
N TYR A 389 2.51 -27.73 4.30
CA TYR A 389 1.48 -27.07 3.50
C TYR A 389 1.50 -27.52 2.02
N GLN A 390 2.69 -27.81 1.49
CA GLN A 390 2.87 -28.28 0.11
C GLN A 390 2.63 -29.80 -0.05
N ALA A 391 2.85 -30.59 1.00
CA ALA A 391 2.84 -32.05 0.92
C ALA A 391 1.48 -32.73 1.19
N THR A 392 0.57 -32.07 1.91
CA THR A 392 -0.66 -32.70 2.43
C THR A 392 -1.92 -32.31 1.65
N ASP A 393 -2.77 -33.29 1.35
CA ASP A 393 -4.12 -33.08 0.80
C ASP A 393 -5.10 -32.63 1.90
N ASP A 394 -4.90 -33.08 3.15
CA ASP A 394 -5.68 -32.65 4.32
C ASP A 394 -4.97 -31.50 5.07
N LYS A 395 -5.41 -30.28 4.78
CA LYS A 395 -4.69 -29.06 5.16
C LYS A 395 -5.12 -28.44 6.49
N PHE A 396 -6.10 -29.01 7.20
CA PHE A 396 -6.71 -28.34 8.36
C PHE A 396 -5.76 -28.16 9.55
N GLU A 397 -4.98 -29.19 9.92
CA GLU A 397 -4.02 -29.09 11.03
C GLU A 397 -2.90 -28.10 10.73
N VAL A 398 -2.40 -28.11 9.48
CA VAL A 398 -1.35 -27.18 9.02
C VAL A 398 -1.88 -25.74 9.01
N HIS A 399 -3.09 -25.54 8.50
CA HIS A 399 -3.77 -24.24 8.54
C HIS A 399 -3.92 -23.74 9.98
N SER A 400 -4.41 -24.58 10.91
CA SER A 400 -4.56 -24.22 12.31
C SER A 400 -3.22 -23.86 12.97
N SER A 401 -2.16 -24.59 12.65
CA SER A 401 -0.82 -24.37 13.20
C SER A 401 -0.21 -23.06 12.68
N TRP A 402 -0.41 -22.76 11.40
CA TRP A 402 0.01 -21.51 10.78
C TRP A 402 -0.73 -20.30 11.38
N MET A 403 -2.06 -20.41 11.53
CA MET A 403 -2.89 -19.38 12.14
C MET A 403 -2.48 -19.10 13.58
N HIS A 404 -2.29 -20.16 14.37
CA HIS A 404 -1.84 -20.07 15.75
C HIS A 404 -0.47 -19.39 15.87
N LEU A 405 0.48 -19.73 14.99
CA LEU A 405 1.80 -19.08 14.96
C LEU A 405 1.66 -17.57 14.70
N ASN A 406 0.81 -17.16 13.76
CA ASN A 406 0.58 -15.76 13.46
C ASN A 406 -0.11 -15.02 14.62
N ASP A 407 -1.06 -15.63 15.32
CA ASP A 407 -1.69 -15.03 16.50
C ASP A 407 -0.68 -14.82 17.64
N LEU A 408 0.25 -15.77 17.83
CA LEU A 408 1.37 -15.62 18.75
C LEU A 408 2.30 -14.48 18.33
N MET A 409 2.62 -14.36 17.03
CA MET A 409 3.43 -13.26 16.50
C MET A 409 2.76 -11.90 16.72
N ILE A 410 1.45 -11.76 16.44
CA ILE A 410 0.70 -10.50 16.67
C ILE A 410 0.73 -10.12 18.15
N THR A 411 0.46 -11.09 19.02
CA THR A 411 0.43 -10.86 20.47
C THR A 411 1.82 -10.50 21.00
N PHE A 412 2.86 -11.19 20.51
CA PHE A 412 4.24 -10.93 20.88
C PHE A 412 4.70 -9.54 20.43
N ASP A 413 4.47 -9.18 19.16
CA ASP A 413 4.83 -7.85 18.62
C ASP A 413 4.19 -6.73 19.44
N LYS A 414 2.90 -6.82 19.76
CA LYS A 414 2.21 -5.84 20.62
C LYS A 414 2.86 -5.71 22.00
N ARG A 415 3.29 -6.82 22.60
CA ARG A 415 3.97 -6.80 23.91
C ARG A 415 5.38 -6.23 23.82
N MET A 416 6.12 -6.52 22.75
CA MET A 416 7.46 -5.98 22.53
C MET A 416 7.43 -4.48 22.22
N GLN A 417 6.39 -3.99 21.53
CA GLN A 417 6.15 -2.56 21.32
C GLN A 417 6.01 -1.82 22.65
N LEU A 418 5.09 -2.26 23.52
CA LEU A 418 4.89 -1.67 24.84
C LEU A 418 6.16 -1.70 25.70
N LEU A 419 7.05 -2.65 25.45
CA LEU A 419 8.33 -2.76 26.13
C LEU A 419 9.39 -1.79 25.58
N ALA A 420 9.33 -1.48 24.28
CA ALA A 420 10.20 -0.52 23.60
C ALA A 420 9.77 0.93 23.82
N ASP A 421 8.48 1.17 24.09
CA ASP A 421 7.90 2.50 24.27
C ASP A 421 8.58 3.27 25.41
N SER A 422 9.28 4.34 25.05
CA SER A 422 10.02 5.23 25.97
C SER A 422 9.17 6.38 26.52
N GLY A 423 7.86 6.41 26.23
CA GLY A 423 6.94 7.47 26.65
C GLY A 423 7.04 8.77 25.84
N ILE A 424 8.03 8.90 24.95
CA ILE A 424 7.99 9.91 23.90
C ILE A 424 7.03 9.38 22.85
N GLN A 425 5.76 9.77 22.95
CA GLN A 425 4.84 9.69 21.81
C GLN A 425 5.48 10.50 20.69
N LYS A 426 6.25 9.82 19.82
CA LYS A 426 6.38 10.27 18.45
C LYS A 426 4.94 10.46 18.01
N ILE A 427 4.58 11.68 17.67
CA ILE A 427 3.41 11.98 16.85
C ILE A 427 3.72 11.42 15.45
N ALA A 428 3.95 10.11 15.40
CA ALA A 428 3.84 9.29 14.22
C ALA A 428 2.41 8.76 14.34
N SER A 429 1.53 9.49 13.67
CA SER A 429 0.31 9.02 13.05
C SER A 429 -0.07 7.58 13.41
N ILE A 430 -1.31 7.42 13.84
CA ILE A 430 -2.06 6.18 14.07
C ILE A 430 -2.10 5.24 12.81
N SER A 431 -1.32 5.55 11.76
CA SER A 431 -1.32 4.95 10.43
C SER A 431 0.02 4.29 10.02
N GLU A 432 1.15 4.59 10.67
CA GLU A 432 2.43 3.93 10.33
C GLU A 432 2.71 2.79 11.29
N GLY A 433 2.51 1.57 10.78
CA GLY A 433 2.94 0.33 11.43
C GLY A 433 4.41 0.38 11.84
N LEU A 434 4.75 -0.56 12.71
CA LEU A 434 6.10 -0.84 13.23
C LEU A 434 7.24 -0.39 12.31
N SER A 435 8.28 0.23 12.88
CA SER A 435 9.58 0.27 12.19
C SER A 435 9.90 -1.14 11.70
N ARG A 436 10.31 -1.25 10.43
CA ARG A 436 10.55 -2.54 9.73
C ARG A 436 11.42 -3.50 10.54
N SER A 437 12.25 -3.00 11.45
CA SER A 437 13.18 -3.76 12.28
C SER A 437 12.63 -4.24 13.63
N LEU A 438 11.45 -3.78 14.06
CA LEU A 438 10.84 -4.11 15.35
C LEU A 438 9.77 -5.20 15.27
N SER A 439 9.31 -5.55 14.06
CA SER A 439 8.22 -6.51 13.85
C SER A 439 8.73 -7.90 13.52
N VAL A 440 8.16 -8.94 14.14
CA VAL A 440 8.38 -10.34 13.71
C VAL A 440 7.76 -10.59 12.32
N PHE A 441 6.78 -9.78 11.89
CA PHE A 441 6.20 -9.83 10.54
C PHE A 441 7.16 -9.33 9.44
N SER A 442 8.34 -8.81 9.78
CA SER A 442 9.36 -8.47 8.79
C SER A 442 9.82 -9.68 7.97
N ILE A 443 9.61 -10.91 8.48
CA ILE A 443 9.92 -12.18 7.77
C ILE A 443 9.31 -12.24 6.37
N TYR A 444 8.09 -11.72 6.22
CA TYR A 444 7.37 -11.71 4.95
C TYR A 444 7.93 -10.71 3.93
N SER A 445 8.83 -9.80 4.36
CA SER A 445 9.51 -8.89 3.44
C SER A 445 10.53 -9.61 2.56
N GLU A 446 11.15 -10.67 3.08
CA GLU A 446 12.16 -11.46 2.37
C GLU A 446 11.54 -12.71 1.72
N HIS A 447 10.43 -13.21 2.28
CA HIS A 447 9.71 -14.40 1.83
C HIS A 447 8.28 -14.05 1.37
N SER A 448 8.15 -13.49 0.17
CA SER A 448 6.84 -13.12 -0.40
C SER A 448 5.93 -14.32 -0.67
N ASP A 449 6.50 -15.49 -0.91
CA ASP A 449 5.79 -16.76 -1.04
C ASP A 449 5.09 -17.15 0.27
N TRP A 450 5.74 -16.92 1.42
CA TRP A 450 5.16 -17.21 2.73
C TRP A 450 3.99 -16.28 3.06
N LEU A 451 4.04 -15.03 2.58
CA LEU A 451 2.92 -14.10 2.70
C LEU A 451 1.70 -14.60 1.93
N HIS A 452 1.89 -15.07 0.69
CA HIS A 452 0.83 -15.66 -0.11
C HIS A 452 0.27 -16.94 0.52
N MET A 453 1.12 -17.78 1.12
CA MET A 453 0.66 -18.98 1.84
C MET A 453 -0.20 -18.60 3.05
N TRP A 454 0.20 -17.60 3.84
CA TRP A 454 -0.64 -17.10 4.94
C TRP A 454 -1.98 -16.56 4.43
N ALA A 455 -1.97 -15.71 3.39
CA ALA A 455 -3.18 -15.18 2.80
C ALA A 455 -4.11 -16.30 2.30
N GLY A 456 -3.55 -17.35 1.70
CA GLY A 456 -4.29 -18.53 1.25
C GLY A 456 -4.87 -19.35 2.40
N VAL A 457 -4.13 -19.55 3.49
CA VAL A 457 -4.63 -20.23 4.72
C VAL A 457 -5.83 -19.48 5.30
N GLU A 458 -5.71 -18.15 5.40
CA GLU A 458 -6.75 -17.26 5.89
C GLU A 458 -8.00 -17.33 5.02
N LEU A 459 -7.83 -17.20 3.70
CA LEU A 459 -8.89 -17.28 2.71
C LEU A 459 -9.61 -18.63 2.77
N ASN A 460 -8.87 -19.75 2.80
CA ASN A 460 -9.44 -21.09 2.88
C ASN A 460 -10.28 -21.28 4.17
N SER A 461 -9.80 -20.77 5.30
CA SER A 461 -10.53 -20.84 6.57
C SER A 461 -11.83 -20.04 6.50
N ALA A 462 -11.78 -18.81 5.97
CA ALA A 462 -12.95 -17.94 5.80
C ALA A 462 -13.97 -18.56 4.82
N GLN A 463 -13.52 -19.08 3.68
CA GLN A 463 -14.36 -19.76 2.68
C GLN A 463 -15.04 -21.00 3.25
N HIS A 464 -14.34 -21.82 4.04
CA HIS A 464 -14.95 -22.99 4.68
C HIS A 464 -16.07 -22.60 5.64
N LYS A 465 -15.88 -21.53 6.43
CA LYS A 465 -16.93 -21.01 7.32
C LYS A 465 -18.09 -20.43 6.53
N LEU A 466 -17.81 -19.65 5.49
CA LEU A 466 -18.84 -19.09 4.60
C LEU A 466 -19.68 -20.18 3.95
N LYS A 467 -19.06 -21.28 3.48
CA LYS A 467 -19.79 -22.40 2.89
C LYS A 467 -20.82 -22.99 3.86
N SER A 468 -20.45 -23.16 5.14
CA SER A 468 -21.38 -23.61 6.17
C SER A 468 -22.54 -22.64 6.39
N GLU A 469 -22.29 -21.33 6.37
CA GLU A 469 -23.33 -20.31 6.50
C GLU A 469 -24.24 -20.24 5.26
N MET A 470 -23.70 -20.52 4.07
CA MET A 470 -24.45 -20.52 2.81
C MET A 470 -25.42 -21.69 2.66
N GLU A 471 -25.15 -22.82 3.32
CA GLU A 471 -26.01 -24.01 3.28
C GLU A 471 -27.33 -23.81 4.04
N ASP A 472 -27.38 -22.86 4.99
CA ASP A 472 -28.60 -22.50 5.71
C ASP A 472 -29.38 -21.41 4.96
N GLU A 473 -30.53 -21.77 4.38
CA GLU A 473 -31.39 -20.81 3.66
C GLU A 473 -31.99 -19.72 4.58
N ILE A 474 -32.01 -19.92 5.90
CA ILE A 474 -32.42 -18.87 6.85
C ILE A 474 -31.46 -17.69 6.77
N ASN A 475 -30.17 -17.96 6.56
CA ASN A 475 -29.13 -16.93 6.51
C ASN A 475 -29.22 -16.02 5.28
N TRP A 476 -29.95 -16.46 4.24
CA TRP A 476 -30.23 -15.69 3.03
C TRP A 476 -31.49 -14.82 3.12
N SER A 477 -32.15 -14.82 4.28
CA SER A 477 -33.41 -14.11 4.49
C SER A 477 -33.29 -13.01 5.55
N TYR A 478 -34.26 -12.10 5.54
CA TYR A 478 -34.44 -11.08 6.58
C TYR A 478 -35.80 -11.25 7.26
N SER A 479 -35.81 -11.33 8.60
CA SER A 479 -37.04 -11.51 9.38
C SER A 479 -37.76 -10.18 9.59
N ILE A 480 -38.88 -10.00 8.90
CA ILE A 480 -39.73 -8.80 9.00
C ILE A 480 -40.27 -8.58 10.44
N LYS A 481 -40.24 -9.60 11.30
CA LYS A 481 -40.66 -9.48 12.72
C LYS A 481 -39.76 -8.55 13.55
N GLU A 482 -38.59 -8.17 13.05
CA GLU A 482 -37.68 -7.20 13.69
C GLU A 482 -38.11 -5.73 13.45
N LEU A 483 -39.02 -5.46 12.51
CA LEU A 483 -39.70 -4.17 12.35
C LEU A 483 -40.82 -4.00 13.39
N GLY A 484 -40.45 -3.91 14.66
CA GLY A 484 -41.35 -3.43 15.69
C GLY A 484 -41.70 -1.96 15.45
N LEU A 485 -42.73 -1.70 14.64
CA LEU A 485 -43.55 -0.47 14.62
C LEU A 485 -42.81 0.87 14.82
N GLN A 486 -41.61 1.04 14.26
CA GLN A 486 -40.87 2.29 14.30
C GLN A 486 -40.92 2.93 12.92
N GLU A 487 -41.36 4.19 12.91
CA GLU A 487 -41.65 5.05 11.77
C GLU A 487 -40.70 4.87 10.57
N ILE A 488 -41.28 4.83 9.38
CA ILE A 488 -40.65 4.90 8.04
C ILE A 488 -39.86 6.22 7.84
N THR A 489 -39.62 6.99 8.89
CA THR A 489 -38.99 8.29 8.86
C THR A 489 -38.15 8.49 10.10
N SER A 490 -36.87 8.81 9.87
CA SER A 490 -35.85 9.31 10.81
C SER A 490 -35.00 8.28 11.56
N ASN A 491 -33.78 8.03 11.04
CA ASN A 491 -32.51 8.43 11.68
C ASN A 491 -31.28 7.95 10.86
N PHE A 492 -30.84 8.77 9.91
CA PHE A 492 -29.62 8.56 9.10
C PHE A 492 -28.38 9.08 9.83
N LEU A 493 -27.89 8.38 10.85
CA LEU A 493 -26.56 8.74 11.41
C LEU A 493 -25.56 7.59 11.45
N LEU A 494 -25.97 6.33 11.35
CA LEU A 494 -25.11 5.17 11.03
C LEU A 494 -26.01 4.08 10.41
N SER A 495 -25.86 3.78 9.12
CA SER A 495 -26.72 2.78 8.47
C SER A 495 -26.30 1.37 8.86
N THR A 496 -27.19 0.66 9.55
CA THR A 496 -27.01 -0.71 10.01
C THR A 496 -27.43 -1.72 8.94
N ARG A 497 -27.11 -3.01 9.16
CA ARG A 497 -27.55 -4.11 8.29
C ARG A 497 -29.08 -4.16 8.17
N GLU A 498 -29.79 -3.83 9.27
CA GLU A 498 -31.24 -3.77 9.35
C GLU A 498 -31.82 -2.64 8.48
N ASP A 499 -31.15 -1.48 8.40
CA ASP A 499 -31.61 -0.35 7.58
C ASP A 499 -31.62 -0.69 6.08
N TYR A 500 -30.71 -1.56 5.65
CA TYR A 500 -30.66 -2.10 4.29
C TYR A 500 -31.55 -3.33 4.10
N LYS A 501 -32.18 -3.86 5.15
CA LYS A 501 -32.90 -5.16 5.12
C LYS A 501 -32.04 -6.28 4.50
N ALA A 502 -30.72 -6.24 4.74
CA ALA A 502 -29.80 -7.21 4.18
C ALA A 502 -29.86 -8.55 4.94
N PRO A 503 -29.61 -9.70 4.30
CA PRO A 503 -29.61 -11.00 4.96
C PRO A 503 -28.45 -11.14 5.98
N THR A 504 -28.55 -12.10 6.92
CA THR A 504 -27.54 -12.24 8.01
C THR A 504 -26.18 -12.65 7.46
N ILE A 505 -26.17 -13.42 6.37
CA ILE A 505 -24.94 -13.83 5.70
C ILE A 505 -24.06 -12.64 5.27
N SER A 506 -24.66 -11.51 4.89
CA SER A 506 -23.92 -10.30 4.52
C SER A 506 -23.14 -9.72 5.70
N GLU A 507 -23.72 -9.76 6.90
CA GLU A 507 -23.05 -9.31 8.12
C GLU A 507 -21.90 -10.25 8.49
N PHE A 508 -22.11 -11.57 8.37
CA PHE A 508 -21.08 -12.57 8.57
C PHE A 508 -19.88 -12.35 7.63
N VAL A 509 -20.13 -12.12 6.33
CA VAL A 509 -19.10 -11.87 5.33
C VAL A 509 -18.31 -10.60 5.68
N VAL A 510 -19.00 -9.50 5.98
CA VAL A 510 -18.36 -8.22 6.35
C VAL A 510 -17.50 -8.37 7.61
N LYS A 511 -18.03 -9.01 8.67
CA LYS A 511 -17.30 -9.23 9.92
C LYS A 511 -16.07 -10.11 9.71
N THR A 512 -16.19 -11.15 8.89
CA THR A 512 -15.08 -12.05 8.57
C THR A 512 -13.99 -11.32 7.78
N ALA A 513 -14.36 -10.57 6.74
CA ALA A 513 -13.42 -9.77 5.97
C ALA A 513 -12.72 -8.70 6.83
N SER A 514 -13.45 -8.03 7.74
CA SER A 514 -12.89 -7.08 8.71
C SER A 514 -11.86 -7.74 9.61
N ALA A 515 -12.15 -8.92 10.17
CA ALA A 515 -11.22 -9.64 11.02
C ALA A 515 -9.93 -10.06 10.28
N MET A 516 -10.02 -10.37 8.98
CA MET A 516 -8.85 -10.66 8.14
C MET A 516 -8.01 -9.39 7.93
N ILE A 517 -8.66 -8.26 7.60
CA ILE A 517 -8.01 -6.96 7.44
C ILE A 517 -7.28 -6.54 8.72
N GLU A 518 -7.92 -6.70 9.88
CA GLU A 518 -7.36 -6.37 11.18
C GLU A 518 -6.06 -7.14 11.47
N ARG A 519 -5.99 -8.42 11.08
CA ARG A 519 -4.75 -9.21 11.19
C ARG A 519 -3.69 -8.71 10.21
N GLY A 520 -4.10 -8.30 9.02
CA GLY A 520 -3.23 -7.66 8.02
C GLY A 520 -2.56 -6.38 8.53
N HIS A 521 -3.15 -5.65 9.47
CA HIS A 521 -2.53 -4.45 10.07
C HIS A 521 -1.24 -4.75 10.85
N ALA A 522 -0.99 -6.01 11.24
CA ALA A 522 0.27 -6.39 11.87
C ALA A 522 1.48 -6.30 10.91
N LEU A 523 1.25 -6.28 9.60
CA LEU A 523 2.32 -6.18 8.61
C LEU A 523 2.96 -4.77 8.62
N PRO A 524 4.30 -4.67 8.67
CA PRO A 524 5.01 -3.40 8.89
C PRO A 524 4.96 -2.48 7.67
N ASN A 525 4.90 -3.02 6.45
CA ASN A 525 4.96 -2.25 5.21
C ASN A 525 3.59 -2.17 4.52
N LYS A 526 3.23 -0.98 4.02
CA LYS A 526 2.05 -0.73 3.16
C LYS A 526 1.98 -1.70 1.98
N GLY A 527 3.10 -1.96 1.30
CA GLY A 527 3.15 -2.90 0.17
C GLY A 527 2.75 -4.33 0.56
N LEU A 528 3.21 -4.81 1.71
CA LEU A 528 2.85 -6.14 2.23
C LEU A 528 1.37 -6.18 2.65
N ARG A 529 0.87 -5.12 3.29
CA ARG A 529 -0.55 -4.98 3.65
C ARG A 529 -1.46 -5.07 2.42
N ILE A 530 -1.10 -4.35 1.35
CA ILE A 530 -1.82 -4.38 0.07
C ILE A 530 -1.82 -5.80 -0.52
N GLN A 531 -0.65 -6.44 -0.61
CA GLN A 531 -0.51 -7.77 -1.20
C GLN A 531 -1.30 -8.82 -0.42
N TYR A 532 -1.23 -8.78 0.91
CA TYR A 532 -2.00 -9.67 1.80
C TYR A 532 -3.51 -9.46 1.61
N ASN A 533 -4.01 -8.23 1.81
CA ASN A 533 -5.44 -7.94 1.73
C ASN A 533 -6.03 -8.30 0.36
N ARG A 534 -5.28 -8.04 -0.73
CA ARG A 534 -5.70 -8.43 -2.09
C ARG A 534 -5.77 -9.95 -2.26
N SER A 535 -4.85 -10.68 -1.66
CA SER A 535 -4.78 -12.14 -1.76
C SER A 535 -5.69 -12.87 -0.75
N SER A 536 -6.25 -12.16 0.24
CA SER A 536 -7.09 -12.73 1.30
C SER A 536 -8.48 -12.08 1.32
N SER A 537 -8.67 -10.99 2.06
CA SER A 537 -9.98 -10.39 2.35
C SER A 537 -10.72 -9.93 1.10
N VAL A 538 -10.02 -9.35 0.13
CA VAL A 538 -10.61 -8.91 -1.14
C VAL A 538 -11.02 -10.10 -2.00
N GLN A 539 -10.19 -11.15 -2.06
CA GLN A 539 -10.55 -12.37 -2.77
C GLN A 539 -11.79 -13.02 -2.15
N PHE A 540 -11.84 -13.11 -0.82
CA PHE A 540 -12.99 -13.63 -0.08
C PHE A 540 -14.28 -12.86 -0.38
N LEU A 541 -14.22 -11.52 -0.39
CA LEU A 541 -15.34 -10.67 -0.76
C LEU A 541 -15.79 -10.91 -2.21
N ASN A 542 -14.84 -10.95 -3.15
CA ASN A 542 -15.12 -11.20 -4.55
C ASN A 542 -15.77 -12.56 -4.79
N ASP A 543 -15.33 -13.61 -4.09
CA ASP A 543 -15.95 -14.93 -4.17
C ASP A 543 -17.41 -14.87 -3.71
N PHE A 544 -17.72 -14.16 -2.62
CA PHE A 544 -19.10 -13.94 -2.18
C PHE A 544 -19.91 -13.10 -3.18
N PHE A 545 -19.31 -12.10 -3.82
CA PHE A 545 -19.99 -11.27 -4.81
C PHE A 545 -20.33 -12.05 -6.09
N LEU A 546 -19.48 -13.01 -6.47
CA LEU A 546 -19.78 -13.95 -7.54
C LEU A 546 -20.97 -14.85 -7.16
N VAL A 547 -21.01 -15.35 -5.92
CA VAL A 547 -22.16 -16.12 -5.42
C VAL A 547 -23.45 -15.30 -5.46
N LEU A 548 -23.41 -14.01 -5.06
CA LEU A 548 -24.58 -13.13 -5.15
C LEU A 548 -25.08 -13.01 -6.59
N ARG A 549 -24.16 -12.82 -7.54
CA ARG A 549 -24.49 -12.78 -8.97
C ARG A 549 -25.12 -14.09 -9.44
N GLU A 550 -24.49 -15.23 -9.15
CA GLU A 550 -24.99 -16.56 -9.55
C GLU A 550 -26.39 -16.82 -8.99
N ARG A 551 -26.65 -16.46 -7.73
CA ARG A 551 -27.98 -16.57 -7.13
C ARG A 551 -29.01 -15.69 -7.84
N CYS A 552 -28.65 -14.48 -8.25
CA CYS A 552 -29.56 -13.63 -9.01
C CYS A 552 -29.78 -14.14 -10.45
N GLU A 553 -28.74 -14.62 -11.14
CA GLU A 553 -28.85 -15.19 -12.50
C GLU A 553 -29.76 -16.42 -12.53
N ALA A 554 -29.73 -17.25 -11.47
CA ALA A 554 -30.57 -18.44 -11.35
C ALA A 554 -32.08 -18.14 -11.31
N LEU A 555 -32.49 -16.90 -10.99
CA LEU A 555 -33.91 -16.52 -10.86
C LEU A 555 -34.60 -16.22 -12.21
N GLN A 556 -33.85 -16.13 -13.32
CA GLN A 556 -34.37 -15.94 -14.69
C GLN A 556 -35.50 -14.91 -14.82
N LEU A 557 -35.32 -13.72 -14.25
CA LEU A 557 -36.38 -12.71 -14.10
C LEU A 557 -37.00 -12.22 -15.43
N THR A 558 -36.35 -12.42 -16.58
CA THR A 558 -36.66 -11.72 -17.84
C THR A 558 -37.72 -12.36 -18.74
N ASN A 559 -38.21 -13.59 -18.47
CA ASN A 559 -38.94 -14.36 -19.51
C ASN A 559 -40.28 -15.00 -19.09
N THR A 560 -40.69 -14.91 -17.82
CA THR A 560 -41.94 -15.52 -17.33
C THR A 560 -42.57 -14.67 -16.23
N ALA A 561 -43.88 -14.87 -15.98
CA ALA A 561 -44.58 -14.23 -14.86
C ALA A 561 -43.76 -14.36 -13.57
N LEU A 562 -43.53 -13.24 -12.89
CA LEU A 562 -42.57 -13.16 -11.81
C LEU A 562 -43.05 -14.01 -10.63
N GLU A 563 -42.34 -15.07 -10.26
CA GLU A 563 -42.72 -15.86 -9.10
C GLU A 563 -42.45 -15.08 -7.80
N ASP A 564 -43.33 -15.24 -6.81
CA ASP A 564 -43.23 -14.52 -5.52
C ASP A 564 -41.93 -14.83 -4.78
N ASP A 565 -41.50 -16.09 -4.81
CA ASP A 565 -40.25 -16.54 -4.20
C ASP A 565 -39.03 -15.95 -4.93
N SER A 566 -39.09 -15.83 -6.26
CA SER A 566 -38.04 -15.21 -7.06
C SER A 566 -37.90 -13.71 -6.78
N LEU A 567 -39.02 -12.99 -6.67
CA LEU A 567 -39.01 -11.57 -6.31
C LEU A 567 -38.43 -11.34 -4.90
N LEU A 568 -38.78 -12.21 -3.95
CA LEU A 568 -38.27 -12.18 -2.59
C LEU A 568 -36.75 -12.38 -2.55
N LYS A 569 -36.26 -13.45 -3.19
CA LYS A 569 -34.83 -13.80 -3.24
C LYS A 569 -34.01 -12.73 -3.96
N ALA A 570 -34.52 -12.18 -5.06
CA ALA A 570 -33.88 -11.08 -5.77
C ALA A 570 -33.74 -9.84 -4.86
N SER A 571 -34.80 -9.52 -4.11
CA SER A 571 -34.78 -8.37 -3.17
C SER A 571 -33.70 -8.54 -2.10
N PHE A 572 -33.58 -9.73 -1.49
CA PHE A 572 -32.54 -9.97 -0.48
C PHE A 572 -31.12 -9.94 -1.05
N ALA A 573 -30.91 -10.43 -2.27
CA ALA A 573 -29.61 -10.37 -2.93
C ALA A 573 -29.22 -8.92 -3.29
N ILE A 574 -30.17 -8.10 -3.75
CA ILE A 574 -29.94 -6.66 -4.00
C ILE A 574 -29.60 -5.95 -2.68
N ASN A 575 -30.34 -6.21 -1.60
CA ASN A 575 -30.06 -5.63 -0.29
C ASN A 575 -28.68 -6.05 0.24
N ALA A 576 -28.29 -7.31 0.07
CA ALA A 576 -26.95 -7.81 0.40
C ALA A 576 -25.87 -7.02 -0.36
N ALA A 577 -26.05 -6.84 -1.66
CA ALA A 577 -25.12 -6.09 -2.50
C ALA A 577 -25.01 -4.62 -2.05
N ARG A 578 -26.13 -3.96 -1.75
CA ARG A 578 -26.15 -2.56 -1.27
C ARG A 578 -25.49 -2.39 0.10
N TYR A 579 -25.71 -3.34 1.01
CA TYR A 579 -25.08 -3.30 2.32
C TYR A 579 -23.56 -3.47 2.21
N CYS A 580 -23.09 -4.45 1.43
CA CYS A 580 -21.66 -4.63 1.16
C CYS A 580 -21.05 -3.41 0.45
N GLU A 581 -21.75 -2.82 -0.53
CA GLU A 581 -21.33 -1.61 -1.24
C GLU A 581 -21.15 -0.43 -0.27
N TYR A 582 -22.09 -0.26 0.67
CA TYR A 582 -22.02 0.75 1.71
C TYR A 582 -20.81 0.54 2.62
N VAL A 583 -20.64 -0.66 3.17
CA VAL A 583 -19.52 -0.99 4.06
C VAL A 583 -18.17 -0.77 3.37
N LEU A 584 -18.04 -1.20 2.10
CA LEU A 584 -16.79 -1.02 1.37
C LEU A 584 -16.47 0.45 1.10
N ARG A 585 -17.48 1.31 0.90
CA ARG A 585 -17.25 2.76 0.79
C ARG A 585 -16.74 3.35 2.10
N GLU A 586 -17.34 2.96 3.23
CA GLU A 586 -16.87 3.41 4.55
C GLU A 586 -15.43 2.96 4.81
N TRP A 587 -15.06 1.74 4.42
CA TRP A 587 -13.68 1.27 4.51
C TRP A 587 -12.74 2.02 3.57
N ASP A 588 -13.17 2.29 2.34
CA ASP A 588 -12.34 3.00 1.36
C ASP A 588 -12.07 4.46 1.76
N ASP A 589 -12.97 5.07 2.53
CA ASP A 589 -12.82 6.40 3.12
C ASP A 589 -11.94 6.41 4.40
N ASP A 590 -11.59 5.25 4.95
CA ASP A 590 -10.64 5.15 6.07
C ASP A 590 -9.22 5.55 5.62
N ILE A 591 -8.53 6.33 6.45
CA ILE A 591 -7.16 6.81 6.26
C ILE A 591 -6.22 5.66 5.85
N VAL A 592 -6.37 4.49 6.48
CA VAL A 592 -5.52 3.33 6.22
C VAL A 592 -5.62 2.86 4.77
N PHE A 593 -6.82 2.89 4.18
CA PHE A 593 -7.07 2.44 2.81
C PHE A 593 -6.86 3.54 1.77
N LEU A 594 -7.17 4.80 2.10
CA LEU A 594 -6.83 5.95 1.26
C LEU A 594 -5.32 6.02 0.96
N GLU A 595 -4.49 5.75 1.98
CA GLU A 595 -3.04 5.68 1.82
C GLU A 595 -2.60 4.49 0.94
N MET A 596 -3.24 3.32 1.09
CA MET A 596 -2.95 2.14 0.27
C MET A 596 -3.34 2.36 -1.20
N GLY A 597 -4.48 2.99 -1.45
CA GLY A 597 -4.97 3.33 -2.78
C GLY A 597 -4.07 4.34 -3.52
N ALA A 598 -3.54 5.33 -2.79
CA ALA A 598 -2.57 6.30 -3.35
C ALA A 598 -1.24 5.64 -3.79
N HIS A 599 -0.80 4.58 -3.09
CA HIS A 599 0.45 3.87 -3.40
C HIS A 599 0.42 3.14 -4.77
N ARG A 600 -0.76 2.75 -5.26
CA ARG A 600 -0.93 2.08 -6.57
C ARG A 600 -0.43 2.93 -7.74
N LYS A 601 -0.55 4.27 -7.65
CA LYS A 601 -0.08 5.19 -8.71
C LYS A 601 1.43 5.13 -8.94
N HIS A 602 2.23 4.95 -7.89
CA HIS A 602 3.69 4.96 -8.00
C HIS A 602 4.29 3.67 -8.57
N VAL A 603 3.57 2.54 -8.50
CA VAL A 603 4.05 1.25 -9.01
C VAL A 603 3.67 1.06 -10.48
N ASP A 604 2.46 1.48 -10.88
CA ASP A 604 1.97 1.30 -12.26
C ASP A 604 2.51 2.31 -13.28
N GLU A 605 2.99 3.48 -12.82
CA GLU A 605 3.66 4.47 -13.70
C GLU A 605 4.98 3.92 -14.29
N GLY A 606 5.50 2.79 -13.77
CA GLY A 606 6.65 2.09 -14.32
C GLY A 606 6.36 1.15 -15.50
N GLN A 607 5.10 0.80 -15.78
CA GLN A 607 4.77 -0.21 -16.82
C GLN A 607 3.62 0.13 -17.77
N GLY A 608 2.85 1.22 -17.56
CA GLY A 608 1.70 1.55 -18.42
C GLY A 608 1.87 2.80 -19.28
N GLN A 609 2.20 2.65 -20.56
CA GLN A 609 2.14 3.75 -21.52
C GLN A 609 0.70 3.99 -22.00
N GLY A 610 0.00 4.95 -21.38
CA GLY A 610 -1.13 5.64 -22.01
C GLY A 610 -2.37 5.81 -21.14
N HIS A 611 -2.55 6.99 -20.53
CA HIS A 611 -3.70 7.89 -20.71
C HIS A 611 -3.54 9.09 -19.76
N LYS A 612 -2.98 10.19 -20.29
CA LYS A 612 -2.73 11.43 -19.55
C LYS A 612 -3.99 12.29 -19.41
N HIS A 613 -5.10 11.78 -18.91
CA HIS A 613 -6.26 12.62 -18.55
C HIS A 613 -7.12 11.98 -17.43
N SER A 614 -6.55 11.81 -16.23
CA SER A 614 -7.32 11.70 -14.98
C SER A 614 -6.43 12.12 -13.80
N ALA A 615 -6.05 13.40 -13.82
CA ALA A 615 -5.36 14.03 -12.70
C ALA A 615 -6.42 14.67 -11.80
N GLN A 616 -6.93 13.93 -10.80
CA GLN A 616 -7.30 14.47 -9.47
C GLN A 616 -8.02 13.50 -8.51
N HIS A 617 -8.41 12.28 -8.91
CA HIS A 617 -9.01 11.34 -7.95
C HIS A 617 -7.97 10.40 -7.34
N PRO A 618 -7.96 10.22 -6.00
CA PRO A 618 -7.28 9.08 -5.37
C PRO A 618 -7.75 7.79 -6.04
N CYS A 619 -6.84 6.85 -6.31
CA CYS A 619 -7.26 5.52 -6.75
C CYS A 619 -7.81 4.81 -5.51
N SER A 620 -9.11 4.53 -5.52
CA SER A 620 -9.80 3.77 -4.47
C SER A 620 -9.20 2.37 -4.33
N PHE A 621 -9.02 1.88 -3.10
CA PHE A 621 -8.56 0.51 -2.87
C PHE A 621 -9.67 -0.49 -3.20
N PHE A 622 -10.93 -0.22 -2.86
CA PHE A 622 -12.07 -1.10 -3.16
C PHE A 622 -12.84 -0.71 -4.42
N GLY A 623 -12.25 0.11 -5.30
CA GLY A 623 -12.98 0.75 -6.39
C GLY A 623 -13.63 -0.21 -7.39
N ASP A 624 -12.93 -1.29 -7.74
CA ASP A 624 -13.43 -2.30 -8.68
C ASP A 624 -14.58 -3.09 -8.04
N GLU A 625 -14.44 -3.43 -6.75
CA GLU A 625 -15.42 -4.14 -5.96
C GLU A 625 -16.71 -3.33 -5.73
N ILE A 626 -16.58 -2.05 -5.40
CA ILE A 626 -17.71 -1.12 -5.24
C ILE A 626 -18.45 -0.95 -6.56
N ALA A 627 -17.73 -0.78 -7.67
CA ALA A 627 -18.33 -0.66 -9.00
C ALA A 627 -19.09 -1.93 -9.41
N PHE A 628 -18.53 -3.11 -9.11
CA PHE A 628 -19.19 -4.39 -9.34
C PHE A 628 -20.53 -4.49 -8.60
N LEU A 629 -20.55 -4.21 -7.30
CA LEU A 629 -21.76 -4.30 -6.48
C LEU A 629 -22.82 -3.28 -6.88
N ALA A 630 -22.40 -2.05 -7.16
CA ALA A 630 -23.30 -1.00 -7.61
C ALA A 630 -23.99 -1.40 -8.92
N LYS A 631 -23.21 -1.93 -9.88
CA LYS A 631 -23.73 -2.44 -11.16
C LYS A 631 -24.65 -3.65 -10.96
N LEU A 632 -24.28 -4.59 -10.11
CA LEU A 632 -25.10 -5.76 -9.80
C LEU A 632 -26.49 -5.32 -9.30
N GLY A 633 -26.53 -4.41 -8.33
CA GLY A 633 -27.79 -3.89 -7.79
C GLY A 633 -28.64 -3.19 -8.86
N THR A 634 -28.04 -2.34 -9.71
CA THR A 634 -28.79 -1.64 -10.77
C THR A 634 -29.34 -2.58 -11.83
N ASP A 635 -28.52 -3.53 -12.31
CA ASP A 635 -28.91 -4.44 -13.40
C ASP A 635 -30.12 -5.32 -12.99
N TYR A 636 -30.18 -5.76 -11.73
CA TYR A 636 -31.31 -6.56 -11.25
C TYR A 636 -32.55 -5.74 -10.88
N LEU A 637 -32.39 -4.49 -10.41
CA LEU A 637 -33.53 -3.59 -10.25
C LEU A 637 -34.20 -3.29 -11.59
N GLU A 638 -33.41 -3.09 -12.64
CA GLU A 638 -33.91 -2.89 -14.01
C GLU A 638 -34.65 -4.12 -14.54
N GLN A 639 -34.14 -5.33 -14.25
CA GLN A 639 -34.84 -6.58 -14.59
C GLN A 639 -36.19 -6.68 -13.88
N ILE A 640 -36.23 -6.47 -12.56
CA ILE A 640 -37.49 -6.49 -11.79
C ILE A 640 -38.50 -5.48 -12.37
N MET A 641 -38.05 -4.25 -12.63
CA MET A 641 -38.88 -3.21 -13.24
C MET A 641 -39.45 -3.68 -14.58
N SER A 642 -38.59 -4.21 -15.46
CA SER A 642 -38.97 -4.68 -16.79
C SER A 642 -40.00 -5.80 -16.71
N SER A 643 -39.82 -6.76 -15.79
CA SER A 643 -40.76 -7.88 -15.60
C SER A 643 -42.13 -7.41 -15.11
N VAL A 644 -42.17 -6.46 -14.15
CA VAL A 644 -43.44 -5.91 -13.64
C VAL A 644 -44.17 -5.12 -14.72
N LEU A 645 -43.44 -4.34 -15.51
CA LEU A 645 -44.02 -3.60 -16.64
C LEU A 645 -44.55 -4.58 -17.69
N LEU A 646 -43.76 -5.56 -18.13
CA LEU A 646 -44.19 -6.56 -19.11
C LEU A 646 -45.43 -7.33 -18.67
N GLU A 647 -45.49 -7.77 -17.40
CA GLU A 647 -46.66 -8.46 -16.84
C GLU A 647 -47.92 -7.55 -16.86
N PHE A 648 -47.75 -6.25 -16.60
CA PHE A 648 -48.82 -5.26 -16.73
C PHE A 648 -49.25 -5.07 -18.19
N GLU A 649 -48.30 -4.96 -19.13
CA GLU A 649 -48.56 -4.77 -20.55
C GLU A 649 -49.37 -5.95 -21.11
N ASP A 650 -48.93 -7.19 -20.84
CA ASP A 650 -49.59 -8.41 -21.30
C ASP A 650 -51.04 -8.50 -20.81
N LEU A 651 -51.29 -8.14 -19.54
CA LEU A 651 -52.63 -8.20 -18.93
C LEU A 651 -53.54 -7.05 -19.35
N SER A 652 -52.99 -5.90 -19.74
CA SER A 652 -53.77 -4.70 -20.05
C SER A 652 -53.90 -4.40 -21.54
N TRP A 653 -53.19 -5.13 -22.41
CA TRP A 653 -53.13 -4.86 -23.85
C TRP A 653 -54.52 -4.73 -24.50
N ASP A 654 -55.41 -5.71 -24.29
CA ASP A 654 -56.75 -5.69 -24.88
C ASP A 654 -57.59 -4.51 -24.37
N TYR A 655 -57.46 -4.17 -23.08
CA TYR A 655 -58.12 -3.00 -22.50
C TYR A 655 -57.63 -1.70 -23.16
N VAL A 656 -56.32 -1.49 -23.29
CA VAL A 656 -55.77 -0.25 -23.84
C VAL A 656 -56.06 -0.10 -25.34
N GLN A 657 -56.20 -1.19 -26.08
CA GLN A 657 -56.55 -1.14 -27.51
C GLN A 657 -58.02 -0.76 -27.78
N ASN A 658 -58.89 -1.01 -26.80
CA ASN A 658 -60.34 -0.85 -26.94
C ASN A 658 -60.93 0.28 -26.08
N ILE A 659 -60.10 0.94 -25.26
CA ILE A 659 -60.56 2.04 -24.40
C ILE A 659 -61.17 3.19 -25.22
N GLY A 660 -62.37 3.62 -24.81
CA GLY A 660 -63.12 4.71 -25.43
C GLY A 660 -64.23 4.26 -26.38
N LEU A 661 -64.25 2.99 -26.80
CA LEU A 661 -65.35 2.41 -27.59
C LEU A 661 -66.64 2.31 -26.76
N PRO A 662 -67.83 2.43 -27.38
CA PRO A 662 -69.10 2.19 -26.69
C PRO A 662 -69.16 0.74 -26.21
N ASN A 663 -69.36 0.53 -24.91
CA ASN A 663 -69.54 -0.81 -24.37
C ASN A 663 -70.95 -1.30 -24.73
N GLU A 664 -71.12 -1.95 -25.89
CA GLU A 664 -72.43 -2.40 -26.39
C GLU A 664 -73.09 -3.48 -25.50
N GLN A 665 -72.39 -4.01 -24.49
CA GLN A 665 -72.84 -5.19 -23.75
C GLN A 665 -73.33 -4.95 -22.32
N ILE A 666 -73.34 -3.72 -21.80
CA ILE A 666 -73.85 -3.51 -20.45
C ILE A 666 -74.64 -2.20 -20.33
N HIS A 667 -75.95 -2.39 -20.13
CA HIS A 667 -76.96 -1.48 -19.56
C HIS A 667 -78.01 -0.86 -20.51
N PRO A 668 -79.30 -0.86 -20.11
CA PRO A 668 -80.38 -0.24 -20.87
C PRO A 668 -80.24 1.29 -20.85
N VAL A 669 -80.11 1.84 -22.06
CA VAL A 669 -80.40 3.18 -22.65
C VAL A 669 -80.72 4.43 -21.79
N ASP A 670 -80.95 4.41 -20.46
CA ASP A 670 -81.43 5.61 -19.73
C ASP A 670 -80.76 5.96 -18.38
N GLU A 671 -79.63 5.34 -17.98
CA GLU A 671 -78.86 5.77 -16.80
C GLU A 671 -77.56 6.49 -17.17
N VAL A 672 -77.49 7.79 -16.87
CA VAL A 672 -76.24 8.57 -16.87
C VAL A 672 -75.45 8.16 -15.62
N LEU A 673 -74.55 7.18 -15.78
CA LEU A 673 -73.67 6.76 -14.68
C LEU A 673 -72.63 7.85 -14.42
N ASP A 674 -72.63 8.41 -13.21
CA ASP A 674 -71.64 9.36 -12.73
C ASP A 674 -70.34 8.64 -12.30
N GLU A 675 -69.28 9.41 -12.00
CA GLU A 675 -67.99 8.87 -11.54
C GLU A 675 -68.10 8.06 -10.23
N GLU A 676 -69.16 8.23 -9.44
CA GLU A 676 -69.36 7.54 -8.14
C GLU A 676 -70.02 6.17 -8.30
N ASN A 677 -70.80 5.95 -9.36
CA ASN A 677 -71.50 4.69 -9.63
C ASN A 677 -70.78 3.78 -10.63
N LEU A 678 -69.68 4.23 -11.24
CA LEU A 678 -68.89 3.47 -12.22
C LEU A 678 -67.75 2.66 -11.56
N GLY A 679 -67.68 1.37 -11.85
CA GLY A 679 -66.58 0.50 -11.44
C GLY A 679 -65.37 0.58 -12.38
N VAL A 680 -64.25 -0.02 -11.95
CA VAL A 680 -63.05 -0.19 -12.80
C VAL A 680 -63.36 -1.14 -13.96
N SER A 681 -62.84 -0.84 -15.15
CA SER A 681 -62.99 -1.65 -16.35
C SER A 681 -62.56 -3.11 -16.10
N PRO A 682 -63.40 -4.13 -16.39
CA PRO A 682 -63.08 -5.52 -16.09
C PRO A 682 -61.75 -6.01 -16.69
N GLY A 683 -61.41 -5.57 -17.90
CA GLY A 683 -60.15 -5.89 -18.58
C GLY A 683 -58.91 -5.19 -17.99
N PHE A 684 -59.07 -4.30 -17.02
CA PHE A 684 -57.98 -3.57 -16.36
C PHE A 684 -57.75 -3.99 -14.90
N VAL A 685 -58.73 -4.66 -14.28
CA VAL A 685 -58.64 -5.06 -12.86
C VAL A 685 -57.45 -5.97 -12.59
N ALA A 686 -57.21 -6.96 -13.46
CA ALA A 686 -56.12 -7.93 -13.28
C ALA A 686 -54.73 -7.28 -13.32
N SER A 687 -54.51 -6.34 -14.25
CA SER A 687 -53.22 -5.64 -14.36
C SER A 687 -52.97 -4.69 -13.18
N LEU A 688 -54.02 -4.02 -12.69
CA LEU A 688 -53.95 -3.19 -11.47
C LEU A 688 -53.67 -4.03 -10.21
N GLU A 689 -54.28 -5.21 -10.10
CA GLU A 689 -54.04 -6.13 -8.99
C GLU A 689 -52.58 -6.61 -8.96
N VAL A 690 -52.03 -6.97 -10.12
CA VAL A 690 -50.61 -7.36 -10.23
C VAL A 690 -49.70 -6.22 -9.79
N VAL A 691 -49.85 -5.01 -10.34
CA VAL A 691 -48.98 -3.87 -9.95
C VAL A 691 -49.06 -3.59 -8.45
N ARG A 692 -50.27 -3.62 -7.87
CA ARG A 692 -50.47 -3.46 -6.42
C ARG A 692 -49.74 -4.53 -5.63
N ASP A 693 -49.89 -5.79 -6.00
CA ASP A 693 -49.27 -6.92 -5.32
C ASP A 693 -47.74 -6.86 -5.38
N ARG A 694 -47.17 -6.68 -6.58
CA ARG A 694 -45.71 -6.59 -6.80
C ARG A 694 -45.09 -5.42 -6.04
N THR A 695 -45.67 -4.22 -6.14
CA THR A 695 -45.15 -3.03 -5.47
C THR A 695 -45.24 -3.12 -3.94
N THR A 696 -46.30 -3.74 -3.41
CA THR A 696 -46.43 -3.97 -1.96
C THR A 696 -45.38 -4.95 -1.45
N LYS A 697 -45.14 -6.05 -2.18
CA LYS A 697 -44.09 -7.02 -1.86
C LYS A 697 -42.69 -6.39 -1.94
N LEU A 698 -42.43 -5.58 -2.95
CA LEU A 698 -41.18 -4.82 -3.08
C LEU A 698 -40.96 -3.86 -1.91
N MET A 699 -42.00 -3.14 -1.49
CA MET A 699 -41.93 -2.26 -0.31
C MET A 699 -41.54 -3.03 0.96
N LEU A 700 -42.05 -4.24 1.12
CA LEU A 700 -41.77 -5.07 2.29
C LEU A 700 -40.31 -5.57 2.30
N HIS A 701 -39.80 -6.06 1.17
CA HIS A 701 -38.52 -6.79 1.15
C HIS A 701 -37.33 -5.97 0.68
N LEU A 702 -37.51 -5.00 -0.21
CA LEU A 702 -36.41 -4.18 -0.71
C LEU A 702 -36.07 -3.05 0.27
N ASN A 703 -34.80 -2.63 0.31
CA ASN A 703 -34.38 -1.48 1.08
C ASN A 703 -35.13 -0.20 0.65
N SER A 704 -35.25 0.75 1.57
CA SER A 704 -36.10 1.94 1.38
C SER A 704 -35.67 2.80 0.20
N LYS A 705 -34.36 2.99 0.00
CA LYS A 705 -33.81 3.82 -1.08
C LYS A 705 -34.12 3.21 -2.44
N ASP A 706 -33.73 1.95 -2.67
CA ASP A 706 -33.95 1.29 -3.95
C ASP A 706 -35.44 1.09 -4.23
N PHE A 707 -36.27 0.83 -3.22
CA PHE A 707 -37.73 0.79 -3.39
C PHE A 707 -38.27 2.13 -3.89
N LEU A 708 -37.86 3.24 -3.26
CA LEU A 708 -38.32 4.57 -3.63
C LEU A 708 -37.97 4.93 -5.07
N ASP A 709 -36.79 4.54 -5.53
CA ASP A 709 -36.37 4.79 -6.91
C ASP A 709 -37.09 3.85 -7.88
N LEU A 710 -37.24 2.57 -7.52
CA LEU A 710 -37.89 1.55 -8.35
C LEU A 710 -39.37 1.85 -8.60
N TRP A 711 -40.16 2.18 -7.58
CA TRP A 711 -41.60 2.42 -7.78
C TRP A 711 -41.85 3.66 -8.65
N ARG A 712 -40.99 4.68 -8.56
CA ARG A 712 -41.09 5.88 -9.41
C ARG A 712 -40.84 5.53 -10.87
N SER A 713 -39.81 4.74 -11.15
CA SER A 713 -39.53 4.26 -12.50
C SER A 713 -40.64 3.35 -13.04
N ILE A 714 -41.25 2.52 -12.20
CA ILE A 714 -42.45 1.74 -12.57
C ILE A 714 -43.61 2.68 -12.94
N ALA A 715 -43.89 3.70 -12.13
CA ALA A 715 -44.96 4.66 -12.41
C ALA A 715 -44.74 5.41 -13.73
N GLU A 716 -43.51 5.87 -13.99
CA GLU A 716 -43.13 6.50 -15.26
C GLU A 716 -43.29 5.55 -16.45
N GLY A 717 -42.88 4.28 -16.31
CA GLY A 717 -43.05 3.26 -17.33
C GLY A 717 -44.52 2.97 -17.65
N LEU A 718 -45.37 2.87 -16.61
CA LEU A 718 -46.81 2.68 -16.76
C LEU A 718 -47.49 3.86 -17.46
N ASP A 719 -47.14 5.10 -17.09
CA ASP A 719 -47.67 6.31 -17.74
C ASP A 719 -47.33 6.33 -19.24
N TYR A 720 -46.07 6.03 -19.56
CA TYR A 720 -45.61 5.96 -20.94
C TYR A 720 -46.30 4.84 -21.73
N PHE A 721 -46.40 3.63 -21.18
CA PHE A 721 -47.06 2.50 -21.85
C PHE A 721 -48.53 2.80 -22.13
N ILE A 722 -49.31 3.20 -21.13
CA ILE A 722 -50.74 3.45 -21.30
C ILE A 722 -50.95 4.55 -22.34
N TYR A 723 -50.19 5.65 -22.25
CA TYR A 723 -50.27 6.72 -23.23
C TYR A 723 -49.92 6.25 -24.64
N SER A 724 -48.81 5.52 -24.81
CA SER A 724 -48.32 5.11 -26.14
C SER A 724 -49.16 4.02 -26.80
N SER A 725 -49.81 3.18 -26.00
CA SER A 725 -50.63 2.06 -26.46
C SER A 725 -52.05 2.48 -26.90
N ILE A 726 -52.58 3.61 -26.44
CA ILE A 726 -53.86 4.16 -26.92
C ILE A 726 -53.69 4.70 -28.34
N ARG A 727 -54.57 4.29 -29.26
CA ARG A 727 -54.57 4.73 -30.67
C ARG A 727 -55.17 6.13 -30.85
N TRP A 728 -54.45 7.14 -30.38
CA TRP A 728 -54.83 8.55 -30.49
C TRP A 728 -55.04 8.98 -31.95
N GLY A 729 -56.15 9.68 -32.21
CA GLY A 729 -56.58 10.13 -33.53
C GLY A 729 -57.33 9.08 -34.35
N GLU A 730 -57.23 7.79 -34.01
CA GLU A 730 -57.93 6.69 -34.70
C GLU A 730 -59.19 6.25 -33.92
N LEU A 731 -59.12 6.24 -32.59
CA LEU A 731 -60.25 5.98 -31.70
C LEU A 731 -61.07 7.26 -31.45
N THR A 732 -62.40 7.13 -31.43
CA THR A 732 -63.32 8.20 -30.99
C THR A 732 -63.87 7.91 -29.60
N PHE A 733 -63.46 8.72 -28.62
CA PHE A 733 -63.93 8.60 -27.23
C PHE A 733 -65.35 9.14 -27.10
N SER A 734 -66.27 8.29 -26.62
CA SER A 734 -67.57 8.72 -26.11
C SER A 734 -67.42 9.49 -24.79
N ASP A 735 -68.42 10.30 -24.42
CA ASP A 735 -68.40 11.00 -23.12
C ASP A 735 -68.30 9.99 -21.96
N GLN A 736 -68.99 8.83 -22.06
CA GLN A 736 -68.86 7.73 -21.12
C GLN A 736 -67.45 7.12 -21.10
N GLY A 737 -66.80 6.98 -22.25
CA GLY A 737 -65.42 6.49 -22.36
C GLY A 737 -64.39 7.40 -21.69
N VAL A 738 -64.60 8.72 -21.73
CA VAL A 738 -63.75 9.69 -21.00
C VAL A 738 -63.95 9.57 -19.49
N VAL A 739 -65.18 9.35 -19.03
CA VAL A 739 -65.48 9.09 -17.60
C VAL A 739 -64.84 7.77 -17.15
N GLN A 740 -64.96 6.70 -17.94
CA GLN A 740 -64.35 5.39 -17.63
C GLN A 740 -62.83 5.47 -17.53
N LEU A 741 -62.14 6.08 -18.52
CA LEU A 741 -60.68 6.26 -18.48
C LEU A 741 -60.23 7.02 -17.23
N ARG A 742 -61.02 7.99 -16.77
CA ARG A 742 -60.73 8.74 -15.54
C ARG A 742 -60.90 7.89 -14.29
N VAL A 743 -61.96 7.08 -14.21
CA VAL A 743 -62.17 6.14 -13.10
C VAL A 743 -61.03 5.12 -13.03
N ASP A 744 -60.64 4.56 -14.17
CA ASP A 744 -59.54 3.59 -14.27
C ASP A 744 -58.19 4.23 -13.90
N THR A 745 -57.96 5.48 -14.34
CA THR A 745 -56.75 6.25 -13.94
C THR A 745 -56.74 6.54 -12.45
N LYS A 746 -57.87 6.90 -11.83
CA LYS A 746 -57.97 7.07 -10.37
C LYS A 746 -57.64 5.78 -9.63
N ALA A 747 -58.09 4.63 -10.12
CA ALA A 747 -57.76 3.33 -9.55
C ALA A 747 -56.26 3.02 -9.63
N LEU A 748 -55.62 3.29 -10.78
CA LEU A 748 -54.17 3.18 -10.94
C LEU A 748 -53.40 4.06 -9.95
N LEU A 749 -53.77 5.34 -9.87
CA LEU A 749 -53.15 6.29 -8.93
C LEU A 749 -53.31 5.86 -7.47
N HIS A 750 -54.42 5.21 -7.13
CA HIS A 750 -54.69 4.72 -5.78
C HIS A 750 -53.67 3.67 -5.31
N ILE A 751 -53.11 2.87 -6.23
CA ILE A 751 -52.08 1.88 -5.91
C ILE A 751 -50.84 2.53 -5.28
N PHE A 752 -50.48 3.73 -5.74
CA PHE A 752 -49.27 4.44 -5.30
C PHE A 752 -49.50 5.38 -4.11
N ARG A 753 -50.75 5.57 -3.67
CA ARG A 753 -51.09 6.41 -2.51
C ARG A 753 -50.39 6.01 -1.21
N PRO A 754 -50.16 4.72 -0.90
CA PRO A 754 -49.39 4.33 0.27
C PRO A 754 -47.93 4.80 0.24
N PHE A 755 -47.37 5.06 -0.95
CA PHE A 755 -45.96 5.41 -1.14
C PHE A 755 -45.75 6.92 -1.37
N CYS A 756 -46.77 7.61 -1.87
CA CYS A 756 -46.70 9.02 -2.25
C CYS A 756 -48.03 9.75 -2.03
N LEU A 757 -47.97 10.96 -1.43
CA LEU A 757 -49.14 11.82 -1.21
C LEU A 757 -49.77 12.36 -2.52
N ARG A 758 -48.99 12.44 -3.60
CA ARG A 758 -49.39 13.00 -4.90
C ARG A 758 -48.91 12.11 -6.06
N PRO A 759 -49.48 10.91 -6.25
CA PRO A 759 -49.08 10.01 -7.32
C PRO A 759 -49.28 10.61 -8.71
N GLU A 760 -50.19 11.57 -8.88
CA GLU A 760 -50.49 12.24 -10.15
C GLU A 760 -49.26 12.88 -10.80
N ALA A 761 -48.27 13.28 -10.00
CA ALA A 761 -47.03 13.87 -10.49
C ALA A 761 -46.18 12.90 -11.32
N PHE A 762 -46.38 11.58 -11.15
CA PHE A 762 -45.65 10.52 -11.86
C PHE A 762 -46.43 9.95 -13.05
N PHE A 763 -47.64 10.47 -13.32
CA PHE A 763 -48.46 10.11 -14.49
C PHE A 763 -48.79 11.33 -15.37
N PRO A 764 -47.78 12.09 -15.83
CA PRO A 764 -48.00 13.32 -16.57
C PRO A 764 -48.71 13.15 -17.92
N PHE A 765 -48.39 12.10 -18.69
CA PHE A 765 -48.93 11.92 -20.04
C PHE A 765 -50.43 11.58 -20.02
N ILE A 766 -50.85 10.64 -19.17
CA ILE A 766 -52.27 10.30 -19.02
C ILE A 766 -53.04 11.50 -18.44
N SER A 767 -52.46 12.20 -17.47
CA SER A 767 -53.09 13.37 -16.84
C SER A 767 -53.34 14.51 -17.84
N ASP A 768 -52.33 14.83 -18.65
CA ASP A 768 -52.46 15.85 -19.71
C ASP A 768 -53.45 15.39 -20.80
N SER A 769 -53.44 14.10 -21.15
CA SER A 769 -54.38 13.51 -22.13
C SER A 769 -55.83 13.57 -21.63
N LEU A 770 -56.09 13.20 -20.37
CA LEU A 770 -57.40 13.33 -19.74
C LEU A 770 -57.86 14.78 -19.66
N ARG A 771 -56.95 15.73 -19.38
CA ARG A 771 -57.26 17.16 -19.36
C ARG A 771 -57.73 17.63 -20.75
N LEU A 772 -57.05 17.20 -21.82
CA LEU A 772 -57.42 17.50 -23.21
C LEU A 772 -58.76 16.85 -23.60
N LEU A 773 -58.99 15.58 -23.27
CA LEU A 773 -60.24 14.87 -23.54
C LEU A 773 -61.44 15.49 -22.78
N ALA A 774 -61.22 15.99 -21.57
CA ALA A 774 -62.23 16.62 -20.73
C ALA A 774 -62.52 18.09 -21.07
N MET A 775 -61.74 18.72 -21.96
CA MET A 775 -61.98 20.11 -22.36
C MET A 775 -63.38 20.30 -22.96
N ARG A 776 -63.98 21.47 -22.70
CA ARG A 776 -65.25 21.86 -23.35
C ARG A 776 -65.06 21.90 -24.86
N LYS A 777 -66.12 21.52 -25.61
CA LYS A 777 -66.07 21.45 -27.08
C LYS A 777 -65.61 22.76 -27.74
N THR A 778 -65.99 23.92 -27.18
CA THR A 778 -65.55 25.25 -27.64
C THR A 778 -64.05 25.47 -27.45
N ASP A 779 -63.55 25.12 -26.28
CA ASP A 779 -62.16 25.36 -25.86
C ASP A 779 -61.22 24.39 -26.60
N ALA A 780 -61.66 23.13 -26.78
CA ALA A 780 -60.97 22.13 -27.59
C ALA A 780 -60.86 22.52 -29.07
N ARG A 781 -61.94 23.05 -29.68
CA ARG A 781 -61.92 23.54 -31.07
C ARG A 781 -60.99 24.72 -31.26
N TYR A 782 -61.04 25.69 -30.34
CA TYR A 782 -60.14 26.83 -30.34
C TYR A 782 -58.68 26.38 -30.23
N LEU A 783 -58.37 25.51 -29.27
CA LEU A 783 -57.02 24.98 -29.09
C LEU A 783 -56.53 24.23 -30.34
N LEU A 784 -57.40 23.44 -30.98
CA LEU A 784 -57.07 22.71 -32.20
C LEU A 784 -56.81 23.62 -33.40
N GLU A 785 -57.55 24.73 -33.55
CA GLU A 785 -57.28 25.75 -34.57
C GLU A 785 -55.97 26.50 -34.30
N VAL A 786 -55.70 26.85 -33.04
CA VAL A 786 -54.44 27.49 -32.63
C VAL A 786 -53.25 26.56 -32.92
N LEU A 787 -53.36 25.27 -32.59
CA LEU A 787 -52.32 24.27 -32.85
C LEU A 787 -52.08 24.02 -34.35
N LYS A 788 -53.13 24.08 -35.20
CA LYS A 788 -52.99 23.96 -36.66
C LYS A 788 -52.31 25.17 -37.31
N ASN A 789 -52.51 26.36 -36.74
CA ASN A 789 -51.98 27.62 -37.28
C ASN A 789 -50.59 27.96 -36.71
N ALA A 790 -50.26 27.49 -35.52
CA ALA A 790 -48.95 27.64 -34.92
C ALA A 790 -48.01 26.57 -35.50
N LYS A 791 -47.00 27.00 -36.27
CA LYS A 791 -45.87 26.12 -36.64
C LYS A 791 -45.13 25.70 -35.36
N GLU A 792 -45.47 24.51 -34.83
CA GLU A 792 -44.75 23.78 -33.78
C GLU A 792 -44.37 24.60 -32.52
N ASN A 793 -45.29 25.41 -31.99
CA ASN A 793 -45.02 26.18 -30.78
C ASN A 793 -45.86 25.68 -29.59
N ASP A 794 -45.21 24.94 -28.68
CA ASP A 794 -45.81 24.38 -27.46
C ASP A 794 -46.18 25.45 -26.40
N SER A 795 -45.89 26.73 -26.64
CA SER A 795 -46.19 27.81 -25.68
C SER A 795 -47.69 27.93 -25.34
N CYS A 796 -48.58 27.64 -26.29
CA CYS A 796 -50.02 27.66 -26.06
C CYS A 796 -50.50 26.50 -25.15
N LEU A 797 -49.82 25.34 -25.20
CA LEU A 797 -50.09 24.19 -24.33
C LEU A 797 -49.65 24.49 -22.88
N ARG A 798 -48.48 25.10 -22.72
CA ARG A 798 -47.96 25.50 -21.40
C ARG A 798 -48.87 26.51 -20.70
N GLN A 799 -49.50 27.42 -21.44
CA GLN A 799 -50.50 28.37 -20.91
C GLN A 799 -51.77 27.67 -20.40
N GLN A 800 -52.08 26.47 -20.90
CA GLN A 800 -53.17 25.61 -20.43
C GLN A 800 -52.73 24.61 -19.34
N GLY A 801 -51.51 24.76 -18.82
CA GLY A 801 -50.94 23.88 -17.80
C GLY A 801 -50.52 22.50 -18.31
N LEU A 802 -50.51 22.27 -19.63
CA LEU A 802 -50.05 21.04 -20.27
C LEU A 802 -48.54 21.17 -20.53
N GLN A 803 -47.75 20.31 -19.91
CA GLN A 803 -46.28 20.44 -19.95
C GLN A 803 -45.58 19.25 -20.60
N HIS A 804 -46.29 18.12 -20.75
CA HIS A 804 -45.67 16.85 -21.11
C HIS A 804 -46.07 16.34 -22.50
N VAL A 805 -47.27 16.68 -22.96
CA VAL A 805 -47.69 16.46 -24.36
C VAL A 805 -47.25 17.60 -25.27
N ASN A 806 -46.69 17.28 -26.43
CA ASN A 806 -46.32 18.26 -27.46
C ASN A 806 -47.48 18.60 -28.40
N ALA A 807 -47.32 19.62 -29.25
CA ALA A 807 -48.35 20.07 -30.19
C ALA A 807 -48.94 18.95 -31.07
N SER A 808 -48.09 18.05 -31.58
CA SER A 808 -48.52 16.92 -32.44
C SER A 808 -49.36 15.90 -31.67
N GLN A 809 -48.91 15.55 -30.47
CA GLN A 809 -49.60 14.64 -29.56
C GLN A 809 -50.95 15.21 -29.11
N ALA A 810 -50.99 16.50 -28.72
CA ALA A 810 -52.22 17.18 -28.33
C ALA A 810 -53.25 17.21 -29.47
N MET A 811 -52.83 17.42 -30.73
CA MET A 811 -53.72 17.36 -31.88
C MET A 811 -54.33 15.97 -32.08
N LYS A 812 -53.55 14.89 -31.90
CA LYS A 812 -54.07 13.51 -32.00
C LYS A 812 -55.10 13.23 -30.90
N ILE A 813 -54.81 13.61 -29.66
CA ILE A 813 -55.72 13.43 -28.51
C ILE A 813 -57.03 14.21 -28.71
N LEU A 814 -56.94 15.47 -29.16
CA LEU A 814 -58.13 16.29 -29.46
C LEU A 814 -58.93 15.73 -30.65
N GLY A 815 -58.26 15.16 -31.65
CA GLY A 815 -58.89 14.47 -32.78
C GLY A 815 -59.69 13.22 -32.38
N SER A 816 -59.33 12.60 -31.26
CA SER A 816 -60.05 11.47 -30.67
C SER A 816 -61.34 11.84 -29.95
N LYS A 817 -61.70 13.13 -29.82
CA LYS A 817 -62.94 13.53 -29.14
C LYS A 817 -64.14 13.41 -30.08
N ARG A 818 -65.23 12.76 -29.66
CA ARG A 818 -66.46 12.63 -30.45
C ARG A 818 -67.04 14.01 -30.81
N SER A 819 -67.14 14.26 -32.10
CA SER A 819 -67.79 15.44 -32.69
C SER A 819 -69.22 15.08 -33.05
N ASP A 820 -70.15 15.14 -32.10
CA ASP A 820 -71.57 15.13 -32.48
C ASP A 820 -71.88 16.45 -33.20
N GLY A 821 -72.54 16.31 -34.37
CA GLY A 821 -72.86 17.40 -35.29
C GLY A 821 -73.70 18.52 -34.70
#